data_AF-H2NA22-F1
#
_entry.id   AF-H2NA22-F1
#
_cell.length_a   1.000
_cell.length_b   1.000
_cell.length_c   1.000
_cell.angle_alpha   90.00
_cell.angle_beta   90.00
_cell.angle_gamma   90.00
#
_symmetry.space_group_name_H-M   'P 1'
#
loop_
_entity.id
_entity.type
_entity.pdbx_description
1 polymer ?
#
loop_
_entity_poly.entity_id
_entity_poly.type
_entity_poly.pdbx_seq_one_letter_code
_entity_poly.pdbx_strand_id
1 'polypeptide(L)'
;MGVALMKLAQWTAAGHGTGTLEITPLNEAVLKEIVMFVESFIYKHPQEAKFVFVEPLEWNTSVAPSAFESGYVVSETTVKSEEVDKNGQPLLFLSVPQIKIRSFGQLSRLLLIAKTGKLKEAQACVEANRDPIVKILGSDYNIMKEDSIALNILGKITRDDDPESEIKMKIAMLLKQLDLYLLNHSLKHISLEISLSPVTVKKDIELLKCFSGKGDQTVLESIEYTSDYEFSNGCRAPPWRQIHGEICYVLVKPHDGETLCITCGAGGVFLNGGKTGDEGDINYERKGSIYKNLVAFLREKSPKFSENMSKQGISFSEDQQKEKDPLGKAPKKEEAAALRKDISGSYKRSLEKNQINFGRNQMTKRWEPSLNWKTTVNYRNKGSAKEIQEDKRTGKLEKQRPSVSHGRAQLLGKSAEKIEEIVSDSSSESEEDEEPPDHRQEASADLPSEYWQIQKLVKYLKGGNQTATVIALCSMRDFNLAQETCQLAIRDVGGLEVLINLLETDEVKCKIGSLKILKEISHNPQIRRNIVDLGGLPIMVNILDSPHKSLKCLAAETIANVAKFKRARRVVRQHGGITKLVALLDCAHDSTKPAQSSLYEARDVEVARCGALALWSCSKSHTNKEAIRKAGGIPLLARLLKTSHENMLIPVVGTLQECASEENYRAAIKAERIIENLVKNLSSENEQLQEHCAMAIYQCAEDKETRDLVRLHGGLKPLASLLNNTDNKERLAAVTGAIWKCSISKENVTKFREYKAIETLVGLLTDQPEEVLVNVVGALGECCQEHENRVIVRKCGGIQPLVNLLVGINQALLVNVTKAVGACAVEPESMMIIDRLDGVRLLWSLLKNPHPDVKASAAWALCPCIENAKDAGEMVRSFVGGLELIVNLLKSDNKEVLASVCAAITNIAKDQENLAVITDHGVVPLLSKLANTNNNKLRHHLAEAISRCCMWGRNRVAFGEHKAVAPLVRYLKSNDTNVHRATAQALYQLSEDADNCITMHENSAVKLLLDMVGSPDQDLQEAAAGCISNIRRLALATEKARYT
;
A
#
# COMPACT_ATOMS: atom_id res chain seq x y z
N MET A 1 -15.93 -27.46 2.16
CA MET A 1 -16.42 -26.11 1.81
C MET A 1 -15.20 -25.28 1.44
N GLY A 2 -15.25 -24.47 0.38
CA GLY A 2 -14.21 -23.46 0.13
C GLY A 2 -14.19 -22.37 1.21
N VAL A 3 -13.11 -21.60 1.31
CA VAL A 3 -12.92 -20.55 2.31
C VAL A 3 -13.99 -19.45 2.15
N ALA A 4 -14.41 -19.14 0.92
CA ALA A 4 -15.45 -18.12 0.68
C ALA A 4 -16.80 -18.52 1.28
N LEU A 5 -17.26 -19.77 1.05
CA LEU A 5 -18.52 -20.27 1.61
C LEU A 5 -18.47 -20.46 3.13
N MET A 6 -17.28 -20.70 3.70
CA MET A 6 -17.11 -20.88 5.15
C MET A 6 -17.02 -19.56 5.91
N LYS A 7 -16.28 -18.57 5.37
CA LYS A 7 -16.00 -17.31 6.07
C LYS A 7 -16.97 -16.18 5.71
N LEU A 8 -17.55 -16.17 4.51
CA LEU A 8 -18.35 -15.05 4.01
C LEU A 8 -19.83 -15.35 3.83
N ALA A 9 -20.19 -16.58 3.45
CA ALA A 9 -21.61 -16.92 3.29
C ALA A 9 -22.31 -16.90 4.65
N GLN A 10 -23.50 -16.33 4.68
CA GLN A 10 -24.29 -16.22 5.90
C GLN A 10 -25.09 -17.51 6.09
N TRP A 11 -24.82 -18.21 7.18
CA TRP A 11 -25.49 -19.44 7.57
C TRP A 11 -26.35 -19.19 8.81
N THR A 12 -27.51 -19.84 8.89
CA THR A 12 -28.37 -19.78 10.07
C THR A 12 -27.64 -20.29 11.32
N ALA A 13 -27.80 -19.59 12.45
CA ALA A 13 -27.16 -19.97 13.72
C ALA A 13 -27.63 -21.37 14.18
N ALA A 14 -26.69 -22.31 14.32
CA ALA A 14 -26.98 -23.72 14.54
C ALA A 14 -27.51 -23.99 15.97
N GLY A 15 -28.81 -23.82 16.18
CA GLY A 15 -29.56 -24.48 17.24
C GLY A 15 -29.97 -25.88 16.78
N HIS A 16 -29.11 -26.89 17.01
CA HIS A 16 -29.39 -28.33 16.80
C HIS A 16 -29.95 -28.76 15.42
N GLY A 17 -29.46 -28.18 14.32
CA GLY A 17 -29.77 -28.62 12.94
C GLY A 17 -28.65 -28.34 11.94
N THR A 18 -28.71 -28.99 10.77
CA THR A 18 -27.86 -28.68 9.59
C THR A 18 -28.16 -27.25 9.12
N GLY A 19 -27.29 -26.29 9.44
CA GLY A 19 -27.50 -24.88 9.08
C GLY A 19 -27.75 -24.69 7.57
N THR A 20 -28.76 -23.89 7.25
CA THR A 20 -29.16 -23.49 5.88
C THR A 20 -28.52 -22.15 5.51
N LEU A 21 -28.35 -21.88 4.21
CA LEU A 21 -27.90 -20.59 3.72
C LEU A 21 -29.01 -19.55 3.93
N GLU A 22 -28.68 -18.42 4.56
CA GLU A 22 -29.63 -17.32 4.75
C GLU A 22 -29.98 -16.66 3.41
N ILE A 23 -31.22 -16.19 3.27
CA ILE A 23 -31.67 -15.48 2.06
C ILE A 23 -31.15 -14.05 2.13
N THR A 24 -29.92 -13.84 1.67
CA THR A 24 -29.27 -12.52 1.63
C THR A 24 -28.78 -12.18 0.23
N PRO A 25 -28.70 -10.88 -0.13
CA PRO A 25 -28.20 -10.46 -1.44
C PRO A 25 -26.78 -10.98 -1.74
N LEU A 26 -25.95 -11.12 -0.70
CA LEU A 26 -24.61 -11.66 -0.78
C LEU A 26 -24.63 -13.16 -1.13
N ASN A 27 -25.40 -13.97 -0.41
CA ASN A 27 -25.53 -15.40 -0.69
C ASN A 27 -26.12 -15.65 -2.08
N GLU A 28 -27.09 -14.84 -2.51
CA GLU A 28 -27.66 -14.94 -3.86
C GLU A 28 -26.63 -14.62 -4.95
N ALA A 29 -25.77 -13.61 -4.74
CA ALA A 29 -24.68 -13.28 -5.65
C ALA A 29 -23.64 -14.41 -5.73
N VAL A 30 -23.24 -14.97 -4.59
CA VAL A 30 -22.31 -16.12 -4.51
C VAL A 30 -22.88 -17.33 -5.26
N LEU A 31 -24.17 -17.64 -5.07
CA LEU A 31 -24.84 -18.74 -5.76
C LEU A 31 -24.91 -18.50 -7.28
N LYS A 32 -25.14 -17.27 -7.74
CA LYS A 32 -25.11 -16.92 -9.18
C LYS A 32 -23.74 -17.19 -9.80
N GLU A 33 -22.67 -16.78 -9.13
CA GLU A 33 -21.30 -17.03 -9.60
C GLU A 33 -20.97 -18.53 -9.66
N ILE A 34 -21.39 -19.31 -8.66
CA ILE A 34 -21.24 -20.77 -8.66
C ILE A 34 -22.00 -21.40 -9.84
N VAL A 35 -23.24 -20.98 -10.09
CA VAL A 35 -24.03 -21.45 -11.25
C VAL A 35 -23.32 -21.12 -12.56
N MET A 36 -22.86 -19.87 -12.74
CA MET A 36 -22.13 -19.47 -13.96
C MET A 36 -20.85 -20.26 -14.17
N PHE A 37 -20.09 -20.54 -13.10
CA PHE A 37 -18.90 -21.38 -13.17
C PHE A 37 -19.25 -22.79 -13.67
N VAL A 38 -20.21 -23.45 -13.03
CA VAL A 38 -20.60 -24.83 -13.36
C VAL A 38 -21.17 -24.91 -14.79
N GLU A 39 -22.02 -23.98 -15.20
CA GLU A 39 -22.58 -23.97 -16.56
C GLU A 39 -21.49 -23.78 -17.63
N SER A 40 -20.54 -22.88 -17.38
CA SER A 40 -19.44 -22.65 -18.32
C SER A 40 -18.36 -23.74 -18.32
N PHE A 41 -18.39 -24.64 -17.33
CA PHE A 41 -17.33 -25.64 -17.13
C PHE A 41 -17.20 -26.62 -18.29
N ILE A 42 -18.33 -27.12 -18.84
CA ILE A 42 -18.31 -28.06 -19.98
C ILE A 42 -17.64 -27.44 -21.21
N TYR A 43 -17.87 -26.15 -21.45
CA TYR A 43 -17.36 -25.45 -22.64
C TYR A 43 -15.90 -25.02 -22.48
N LYS A 44 -15.50 -24.62 -21.27
CA LYS A 44 -14.14 -24.17 -20.98
C LYS A 44 -13.16 -25.30 -20.69
N HIS A 45 -13.65 -26.39 -20.11
CA HIS A 45 -12.84 -27.51 -19.59
C HIS A 45 -13.47 -28.87 -19.94
N PRO A 46 -13.54 -29.23 -21.24
CA PRO A 46 -14.29 -30.41 -21.70
C PRO A 46 -13.67 -31.76 -21.26
N GLN A 47 -12.36 -31.80 -20.96
CA GLN A 47 -11.70 -33.01 -20.47
C GLN A 47 -11.99 -33.21 -18.98
N GLU A 48 -11.86 -32.15 -18.18
CA GLU A 48 -12.14 -32.13 -16.75
C GLU A 48 -13.63 -32.32 -16.46
N ALA A 49 -14.53 -31.89 -17.36
CA ALA A 49 -15.96 -32.08 -17.23
C ALA A 49 -16.38 -33.58 -17.20
N LYS A 50 -15.57 -34.46 -17.80
CA LYS A 50 -15.78 -35.92 -17.84
C LYS A 50 -15.18 -36.63 -16.62
N PHE A 51 -14.48 -35.92 -15.75
CA PHE A 51 -13.89 -36.48 -14.55
C PHE A 51 -14.99 -37.02 -13.62
N VAL A 52 -14.79 -38.26 -13.15
CA VAL A 52 -15.72 -38.94 -12.24
C VAL A 52 -15.32 -38.65 -10.81
N PHE A 53 -16.23 -38.09 -10.03
CA PHE A 53 -16.02 -37.74 -8.62
C PHE A 53 -15.74 -38.98 -7.78
N VAL A 54 -14.91 -38.84 -6.74
CA VAL A 54 -14.60 -39.92 -5.79
C VAL A 54 -15.87 -40.38 -5.06
N GLU A 55 -16.70 -39.43 -4.64
CA GLU A 55 -18.02 -39.65 -4.06
C GLU A 55 -19.08 -38.77 -4.77
N PRO A 56 -20.33 -39.25 -4.92
CA PRO A 56 -21.38 -38.44 -5.52
C PRO A 56 -21.74 -37.23 -4.66
N LEU A 57 -22.03 -36.11 -5.32
CA LEU A 57 -22.77 -35.01 -4.71
C LEU A 57 -24.24 -35.42 -4.62
N GLU A 58 -24.83 -35.31 -3.42
CA GLU A 58 -26.18 -35.78 -3.16
C GLU A 58 -27.02 -34.69 -2.49
N TRP A 59 -28.24 -34.44 -2.97
CA TRP A 59 -29.19 -33.51 -2.37
C TRP A 59 -30.63 -33.83 -2.79
N ASN A 60 -31.60 -33.14 -2.18
CA ASN A 60 -33.00 -33.23 -2.59
C ASN A 60 -33.28 -32.24 -3.72
N THR A 61 -33.64 -32.74 -4.90
CA THR A 61 -33.94 -31.93 -6.08
C THR A 61 -35.44 -31.66 -6.22
N SER A 62 -35.75 -30.51 -6.81
CA SER A 62 -37.11 -30.12 -7.23
C SER A 62 -37.38 -30.47 -8.70
N VAL A 63 -36.40 -31.00 -9.42
CA VAL A 63 -36.52 -31.37 -10.83
C VAL A 63 -37.28 -32.68 -10.98
N ALA A 64 -38.39 -32.65 -11.72
CA ALA A 64 -39.19 -33.84 -12.00
C ALA A 64 -38.49 -34.78 -13.01
N PRO A 65 -38.67 -36.11 -12.91
CA PRO A 65 -38.13 -37.06 -13.89
C PRO A 65 -38.52 -36.76 -15.35
N SER A 66 -39.71 -36.19 -15.57
CA SER A 66 -40.21 -35.78 -16.89
C SER A 66 -39.43 -34.63 -17.54
N ALA A 67 -38.55 -33.93 -16.80
CA ALA A 67 -37.73 -32.86 -17.33
C ALA A 67 -36.46 -33.35 -18.04
N PHE A 68 -36.14 -34.64 -17.95
CA PHE A 68 -34.97 -35.25 -18.60
C PHE A 68 -35.37 -35.80 -19.98
N GLU A 69 -34.58 -35.44 -21.00
CA GLU A 69 -34.81 -35.80 -22.40
C GLU A 69 -33.73 -36.80 -22.88
N SER A 70 -33.22 -36.63 -24.11
CA SER A 70 -32.22 -37.52 -24.70
C SER A 70 -30.93 -37.62 -23.86
N GLY A 71 -30.38 -38.83 -23.76
CA GLY A 71 -29.20 -39.12 -22.93
C GLY A 71 -29.51 -39.64 -21.52
N TYR A 72 -30.79 -39.87 -21.20
CA TYR A 72 -31.24 -40.41 -19.92
C TYR A 72 -32.31 -41.50 -20.09
N VAL A 73 -32.21 -42.55 -19.27
CA VAL A 73 -33.25 -43.55 -19.08
C VAL A 73 -34.18 -43.09 -17.97
N VAL A 74 -35.39 -42.65 -18.35
CA VAL A 74 -36.39 -42.08 -17.44
C VAL A 74 -37.48 -43.12 -17.14
N SER A 75 -37.84 -43.25 -15.87
CA SER A 75 -39.01 -43.99 -15.36
C SER A 75 -39.85 -43.05 -14.49
N GLU A 76 -41.05 -43.49 -14.06
CA GLU A 76 -41.98 -42.63 -13.29
C GLU A 76 -41.35 -42.02 -12.02
N THR A 77 -40.41 -42.74 -11.38
CA THR A 77 -39.79 -42.33 -10.11
C THR A 77 -38.26 -42.25 -10.15
N THR A 78 -37.63 -42.61 -11.27
CA THR A 78 -36.16 -42.65 -11.38
C THR A 78 -35.63 -42.12 -12.71
N VAL A 79 -34.46 -41.48 -12.69
CA VAL A 79 -33.71 -41.12 -13.90
C VAL A 79 -32.28 -41.63 -13.79
N LYS A 80 -31.78 -42.26 -14.86
CA LYS A 80 -30.37 -42.70 -14.97
C LYS A 80 -29.75 -42.08 -16.22
N SER A 81 -28.56 -41.49 -16.12
CA SER A 81 -27.81 -41.09 -17.31
C SER A 81 -27.36 -42.31 -18.13
N GLU A 82 -27.35 -42.18 -19.45
CA GLU A 82 -26.70 -43.15 -20.33
C GLU A 82 -25.17 -43.16 -20.17
N GLU A 83 -24.59 -42.02 -19.76
CA GLU A 83 -23.18 -41.94 -19.37
C GLU A 83 -22.95 -42.68 -18.05
N VAL A 84 -22.00 -43.60 -18.04
CA VAL A 84 -21.62 -44.45 -16.90
C VAL A 84 -20.14 -44.30 -16.56
N ASP A 85 -19.77 -44.62 -15.32
CA ASP A 85 -18.38 -44.74 -14.88
C ASP A 85 -17.73 -46.05 -15.35
N LYS A 86 -16.46 -46.26 -14.99
CA LYS A 86 -15.67 -47.47 -15.33
C LYS A 86 -16.32 -48.77 -14.79
N ASN A 87 -17.21 -48.68 -13.80
CA ASN A 87 -17.90 -49.80 -13.17
C ASN A 87 -19.35 -49.95 -13.67
N GLY A 88 -19.77 -49.17 -14.68
CA GLY A 88 -21.12 -49.20 -15.23
C GLY A 88 -22.18 -48.48 -14.38
N GLN A 89 -21.78 -47.69 -13.37
CA GLN A 89 -22.73 -46.89 -12.59
C GLN A 89 -23.05 -45.57 -13.33
N PRO A 90 -24.32 -45.14 -13.37
CA PRO A 90 -24.69 -43.90 -14.06
C PRO A 90 -24.08 -42.67 -13.37
N LEU A 91 -23.56 -41.73 -14.17
CA LEU A 91 -22.98 -40.47 -13.69
C LEU A 91 -24.02 -39.50 -13.11
N LEU A 92 -25.31 -39.67 -13.45
CA LEU A 92 -26.45 -39.03 -12.81
C LEU A 92 -27.50 -40.10 -12.45
N PHE A 93 -27.91 -40.12 -11.19
CA PHE A 93 -28.99 -40.97 -10.69
C PHE A 93 -29.97 -40.14 -9.87
N LEU A 94 -31.23 -40.09 -10.29
CA LEU A 94 -32.33 -39.48 -9.56
C LEU A 94 -33.28 -40.58 -9.07
N SER A 95 -33.62 -40.55 -7.79
CA SER A 95 -34.72 -41.30 -7.18
C SER A 95 -35.49 -40.33 -6.30
N VAL A 96 -36.65 -39.87 -6.78
CA VAL A 96 -37.35 -38.70 -6.21
C VAL A 96 -37.52 -38.83 -4.68
N PRO A 97 -37.13 -37.83 -3.87
CA PRO A 97 -36.58 -36.52 -4.25
C PRO A 97 -35.04 -36.45 -4.36
N GLN A 98 -34.32 -37.54 -4.11
CA GLN A 98 -32.86 -37.55 -3.98
C GLN A 98 -32.17 -37.67 -5.35
N ILE A 99 -31.23 -36.76 -5.64
CA ILE A 99 -30.36 -36.83 -6.81
C ILE A 99 -28.91 -37.09 -6.41
N LYS A 100 -28.19 -37.84 -7.24
CA LYS A 100 -26.76 -38.16 -7.11
C LYS A 100 -26.06 -37.82 -8.41
N ILE A 101 -25.01 -37.01 -8.34
CA ILE A 101 -24.21 -36.62 -9.51
C ILE A 101 -22.73 -36.90 -9.27
N ARG A 102 -22.06 -37.47 -10.27
CA ARG A 102 -20.66 -37.88 -10.24
C ARG A 102 -19.76 -37.20 -11.26
N SER A 103 -20.23 -36.19 -12.00
CA SER A 103 -19.36 -35.41 -12.87
C SER A 103 -19.84 -33.97 -13.03
N PHE A 104 -18.91 -33.06 -13.34
CA PHE A 104 -19.25 -31.67 -13.65
C PHE A 104 -20.10 -31.56 -14.92
N GLY A 105 -19.91 -32.47 -15.88
CA GLY A 105 -20.73 -32.55 -17.08
C GLY A 105 -22.21 -32.80 -16.78
N GLN A 106 -22.51 -33.77 -15.92
CA GLN A 106 -23.88 -34.05 -15.51
C GLN A 106 -24.45 -32.96 -14.60
N LEU A 107 -23.63 -32.36 -13.73
CA LEU A 107 -24.05 -31.24 -12.87
C LEU A 107 -24.48 -30.01 -13.68
N SER A 108 -23.70 -29.66 -14.70
CA SER A 108 -24.01 -28.54 -15.59
C SER A 108 -25.26 -28.80 -16.43
N ARG A 109 -25.44 -30.02 -16.97
CA ARG A 109 -26.69 -30.41 -17.66
C ARG A 109 -27.91 -30.34 -16.74
N LEU A 110 -27.79 -30.76 -15.49
CA LEU A 110 -28.89 -30.66 -14.53
C LEU A 110 -29.29 -29.19 -14.27
N LEU A 111 -28.32 -28.30 -14.08
CA LEU A 111 -28.61 -26.87 -13.92
C LEU A 111 -29.31 -26.31 -15.18
N LEU A 112 -28.86 -26.69 -16.38
CA LEU A 112 -29.54 -26.30 -17.63
C LEU A 112 -31.01 -26.79 -17.68
N ILE A 113 -31.28 -28.03 -17.25
CA ILE A 113 -32.64 -28.60 -17.16
C ILE A 113 -33.50 -27.86 -16.13
N ALA A 114 -32.94 -27.46 -14.99
CA ALA A 114 -33.66 -26.76 -13.92
C ALA A 114 -34.15 -25.35 -14.32
N LYS A 115 -33.65 -24.76 -15.41
CA LYS A 115 -34.06 -23.46 -15.97
C LYS A 115 -34.16 -22.34 -14.92
N THR A 116 -35.35 -22.02 -14.43
CA THR A 116 -35.60 -20.96 -13.42
C THR A 116 -35.29 -21.41 -11.99
N GLY A 117 -35.17 -22.72 -11.75
CA GLY A 117 -34.84 -23.33 -10.46
C GLY A 117 -33.33 -23.46 -10.16
N LYS A 118 -32.44 -23.02 -11.07
CA LYS A 118 -30.98 -23.20 -10.96
C LYS A 118 -30.38 -22.77 -9.63
N LEU A 119 -30.78 -21.62 -9.11
CA LEU A 119 -30.26 -21.11 -7.83
C LEU A 119 -30.71 -21.97 -6.65
N LYS A 120 -31.93 -22.51 -6.69
CA LYS A 120 -32.45 -23.41 -5.65
C LYS A 120 -31.74 -24.76 -5.67
N GLU A 121 -31.46 -25.30 -6.85
CA GLU A 121 -30.68 -26.54 -7.00
C GLU A 121 -29.24 -26.35 -6.54
N ALA A 122 -28.60 -25.23 -6.91
CA ALA A 122 -27.26 -24.91 -6.44
C ALA A 122 -27.20 -24.73 -4.92
N GLN A 123 -28.19 -24.04 -4.34
CA GLN A 123 -28.32 -23.88 -2.89
C GLN A 123 -28.48 -25.23 -2.18
N ALA A 124 -29.43 -26.05 -2.61
CA ALA A 124 -29.70 -27.37 -2.02
C ALA A 124 -28.47 -28.30 -2.12
N CYS A 125 -27.74 -28.23 -3.24
CA CYS A 125 -26.49 -28.98 -3.42
C CYS A 125 -25.40 -28.54 -2.44
N VAL A 126 -25.19 -27.22 -2.27
CA VAL A 126 -24.18 -26.67 -1.35
C VAL A 126 -24.54 -26.94 0.12
N GLU A 127 -25.81 -26.85 0.48
CA GLU A 127 -26.30 -27.12 1.83
C GLU A 127 -26.14 -28.61 2.21
N ALA A 128 -26.45 -29.53 1.29
CA ALA A 128 -26.36 -30.97 1.53
C ALA A 128 -24.91 -31.51 1.46
N ASN A 129 -23.98 -30.81 0.80
CA ASN A 129 -22.62 -31.26 0.59
C ASN A 129 -21.62 -30.26 1.20
N ARG A 130 -21.45 -30.30 2.53
CA ARG A 130 -20.54 -29.39 3.27
C ARG A 130 -19.08 -29.47 2.84
N ASP A 131 -18.63 -30.58 2.25
CA ASP A 131 -17.31 -30.65 1.64
C ASP A 131 -17.30 -31.23 0.23
N PRO A 132 -17.72 -30.43 -0.78
CA PRO A 132 -17.82 -30.93 -2.13
C PRO A 132 -16.45 -31.23 -2.72
N ILE A 133 -15.38 -30.58 -2.25
CA ILE A 133 -14.02 -30.77 -2.76
C ILE A 133 -13.47 -32.14 -2.36
N VAL A 134 -13.71 -32.57 -1.11
CA VAL A 134 -13.37 -33.92 -0.66
C VAL A 134 -14.16 -34.98 -1.42
N LYS A 135 -15.46 -34.75 -1.68
CA LYS A 135 -16.26 -35.67 -2.50
C LYS A 135 -15.78 -35.74 -3.95
N ILE A 136 -15.35 -34.63 -4.53
CA ILE A 136 -14.91 -34.58 -5.92
C ILE A 136 -13.51 -35.19 -6.07
N LEU A 137 -12.55 -34.79 -5.24
CA LEU A 137 -11.11 -35.09 -5.43
C LEU A 137 -10.52 -36.10 -4.41
N GLY A 138 -11.23 -36.40 -3.32
CA GLY A 138 -10.78 -37.27 -2.23
C GLY A 138 -10.26 -36.52 -1.00
N SER A 139 -10.05 -37.25 0.11
CA SER A 139 -9.64 -36.71 1.42
C SER A 139 -8.31 -35.97 1.43
N ASP A 140 -7.42 -36.29 0.49
CA ASP A 140 -6.10 -35.67 0.33
C ASP A 140 -6.17 -34.18 -0.04
N TYR A 141 -7.32 -33.71 -0.54
CA TYR A 141 -7.56 -32.34 -0.99
C TYR A 141 -8.40 -31.51 0.01
N ASN A 142 -8.49 -31.95 1.28
CA ASN A 142 -9.22 -31.23 2.32
C ASN A 142 -8.61 -29.84 2.62
N ILE A 143 -9.48 -28.83 2.70
CA ILE A 143 -9.14 -27.40 2.80
C ILE A 143 -8.87 -26.93 4.24
N MET A 144 -9.14 -27.76 5.25
CA MET A 144 -8.98 -27.42 6.68
C MET A 144 -7.52 -27.15 7.15
N LYS A 145 -6.53 -27.21 6.26
CA LYS A 145 -5.14 -26.78 6.54
C LYS A 145 -4.74 -25.72 5.51
N GLU A 146 -4.82 -24.44 5.88
CA GLU A 146 -4.57 -23.27 5.02
C GLU A 146 -3.21 -23.33 4.27
N ASP A 147 -2.21 -24.04 4.79
CA ASP A 147 -0.86 -24.11 4.21
C ASP A 147 -0.59 -25.35 3.34
N SER A 148 -1.47 -26.37 3.33
CA SER A 148 -1.07 -27.70 2.87
C SER A 148 -1.42 -28.02 1.42
N ILE A 149 -2.31 -27.28 0.76
CA ILE A 149 -2.74 -27.63 -0.61
C ILE A 149 -1.60 -27.37 -1.61
N ALA A 150 -0.87 -26.26 -1.48
CA ALA A 150 0.25 -25.96 -2.38
C ALA A 150 1.42 -26.94 -2.18
N LEU A 151 1.73 -27.30 -0.92
CA LEU A 151 2.80 -28.23 -0.58
C LEU A 151 2.46 -29.69 -0.91
N ASN A 152 1.21 -30.14 -0.74
CA ASN A 152 0.79 -31.49 -1.11
C ASN A 152 0.67 -31.66 -2.62
N ILE A 153 0.23 -30.62 -3.34
CA ILE A 153 0.23 -30.61 -4.81
C ILE A 153 1.66 -30.65 -5.33
N LEU A 154 2.60 -29.86 -4.78
CA LEU A 154 4.02 -29.94 -5.15
C LEU A 154 4.67 -31.28 -4.76
N GLY A 155 4.29 -31.86 -3.62
CA GLY A 155 4.82 -33.13 -3.13
C GLY A 155 4.51 -34.33 -4.04
N LYS A 156 3.40 -34.30 -4.78
CA LYS A 156 3.04 -35.36 -5.74
C LYS A 156 3.59 -35.16 -7.15
N ILE A 157 4.03 -33.95 -7.53
CA ILE A 157 4.69 -33.66 -8.84
C ILE A 157 5.95 -34.52 -9.04
N THR A 158 6.56 -35.00 -7.95
CA THR A 158 7.81 -35.75 -8.01
C THR A 158 7.64 -37.27 -7.99
N ARG A 159 6.41 -37.82 -7.90
CA ARG A 159 6.25 -39.26 -7.62
C ARG A 159 5.34 -40.08 -8.53
N ASP A 160 4.36 -39.52 -9.24
CA ASP A 160 3.47 -40.34 -10.10
C ASP A 160 3.16 -39.67 -11.45
N ASP A 161 3.59 -40.30 -12.55
CA ASP A 161 3.23 -39.99 -13.96
C ASP A 161 1.81 -40.50 -14.31
N ASP A 162 0.85 -40.42 -13.38
CA ASP A 162 -0.52 -40.90 -13.59
C ASP A 162 -1.41 -39.81 -14.22
N PRO A 163 -1.99 -40.01 -15.42
CA PRO A 163 -2.83 -39.01 -16.08
C PRO A 163 -4.11 -38.65 -15.32
N GLU A 164 -4.61 -39.53 -14.43
CA GLU A 164 -5.76 -39.20 -13.56
C GLU A 164 -5.38 -38.16 -12.47
N SER A 165 -4.14 -38.20 -12.00
CA SER A 165 -3.59 -37.26 -11.02
C SER A 165 -3.39 -35.86 -11.60
N GLU A 166 -3.03 -35.74 -12.89
CA GLU A 166 -2.94 -34.45 -13.59
C GLU A 166 -4.32 -33.76 -13.71
N ILE A 167 -5.36 -34.52 -14.03
CA ILE A 167 -6.75 -34.00 -14.11
C ILE A 167 -7.25 -33.57 -12.74
N LYS A 168 -7.00 -34.36 -11.68
CA LYS A 168 -7.33 -33.97 -10.29
C LYS A 168 -6.65 -32.66 -9.89
N MET A 169 -5.38 -32.46 -10.28
CA MET A 169 -4.65 -31.22 -10.03
C MET A 169 -5.26 -30.02 -10.76
N LYS A 170 -5.60 -30.15 -12.05
CA LYS A 170 -6.25 -29.08 -12.82
C LYS A 170 -7.59 -28.68 -12.20
N ILE A 171 -8.42 -29.67 -11.82
CA ILE A 171 -9.70 -29.41 -11.14
C ILE A 171 -9.47 -28.73 -9.78
N ALA A 172 -8.50 -29.16 -8.99
CA ALA A 172 -8.16 -28.51 -7.72
C ALA A 172 -7.77 -27.04 -7.89
N MET A 173 -6.96 -26.72 -8.92
CA MET A 173 -6.57 -25.35 -9.24
C MET A 173 -7.77 -24.50 -9.67
N LEU A 174 -8.66 -25.04 -10.51
CA LEU A 174 -9.86 -24.34 -10.97
C LEU A 174 -10.84 -24.04 -9.82
N LEU A 175 -11.04 -25.00 -8.90
CA LEU A 175 -11.89 -24.81 -7.72
C LEU A 175 -11.28 -23.80 -6.73
N LYS A 176 -9.94 -23.80 -6.57
CA LYS A 176 -9.24 -22.79 -5.76
C LYS A 176 -9.34 -21.39 -6.38
N GLN A 177 -9.22 -21.29 -7.69
CA GLN A 177 -9.38 -20.02 -8.41
C GLN A 177 -10.81 -19.47 -8.28
N LEU A 178 -11.83 -20.35 -8.35
CA LEU A 178 -13.21 -19.99 -8.07
C LEU A 178 -13.38 -19.48 -6.64
N ASP A 179 -12.84 -20.18 -5.64
CA ASP A 179 -12.95 -19.78 -4.22
C ASP A 179 -12.32 -18.40 -3.96
N LEU A 180 -11.15 -18.14 -4.55
CA LEU A 180 -10.49 -16.83 -4.47
C LEU A 180 -11.28 -15.73 -5.20
N TYR A 181 -11.88 -16.06 -6.35
CA TYR A 181 -12.74 -15.15 -7.10
C TYR A 181 -13.99 -14.78 -6.29
N LEU A 182 -14.67 -15.78 -5.69
CA LEU A 182 -15.83 -15.57 -4.83
C LEU A 182 -15.49 -14.71 -3.61
N LEU A 183 -14.33 -14.92 -2.98
CA LEU A 183 -13.83 -14.11 -1.85
C LEU A 183 -13.67 -12.65 -2.25
N ASN A 184 -12.97 -12.38 -3.36
CA ASN A 184 -12.72 -11.01 -3.85
C ASN A 184 -13.99 -10.30 -4.34
N HIS A 185 -14.89 -11.03 -5.00
CA HIS A 185 -16.15 -10.48 -5.51
C HIS A 185 -17.14 -10.16 -4.37
N SER A 186 -17.18 -11.01 -3.35
CA SER A 186 -17.99 -10.79 -2.14
C SER A 186 -17.51 -9.58 -1.34
N LEU A 187 -16.20 -9.36 -1.23
CA LEU A 187 -15.64 -8.16 -0.60
C LEU A 187 -16.05 -6.87 -1.31
N LYS A 188 -16.19 -6.89 -2.65
CA LYS A 188 -16.74 -5.75 -3.40
C LYS A 188 -18.21 -5.51 -3.08
N HIS A 189 -19.03 -6.56 -2.96
CA HIS A 189 -20.43 -6.46 -2.56
C HIS A 189 -20.60 -5.92 -1.13
N ILE A 190 -19.77 -6.38 -0.18
CA ILE A 190 -19.72 -5.87 1.20
C ILE A 190 -19.28 -4.39 1.23
N SER A 191 -18.38 -3.96 0.34
CA SER A 191 -17.96 -2.55 0.25
C SER A 191 -19.04 -1.61 -0.31
N LEU A 192 -20.08 -2.16 -0.95
CA LEU A 192 -21.18 -1.40 -1.56
C LEU A 192 -22.38 -1.22 -0.62
N GLU A 193 -22.47 -1.96 0.48
CA GLU A 193 -23.42 -1.65 1.56
C GLU A 193 -22.84 -0.53 2.44
N ILE A 194 -23.55 0.60 2.51
CA ILE A 194 -23.13 1.80 3.24
C ILE A 194 -22.84 1.44 4.70
N SER A 195 -21.56 1.34 5.06
CA SER A 195 -21.16 1.26 6.46
C SER A 195 -21.51 2.56 7.17
N LEU A 196 -22.21 2.47 8.29
CA LEU A 196 -22.48 3.64 9.12
C LEU A 196 -21.13 4.15 9.67
N SER A 197 -20.83 5.42 9.45
CA SER A 197 -19.63 6.04 10.02
C SER A 197 -19.97 6.70 11.36
N PRO A 198 -19.00 6.85 12.29
CA PRO A 198 -19.20 7.59 13.52
C PRO A 198 -19.75 9.00 13.30
N VAL A 199 -19.31 9.66 12.23
CA VAL A 199 -19.78 11.00 11.84
C VAL A 199 -21.24 10.99 11.41
N THR A 200 -21.68 10.00 10.63
CA THR A 200 -23.07 9.87 10.18
C THR A 200 -24.00 9.60 11.37
N VAL A 201 -23.62 8.66 12.24
CA VAL A 201 -24.40 8.30 13.42
C VAL A 201 -24.52 9.48 14.40
N LYS A 202 -23.43 10.23 14.59
CA LYS A 202 -23.43 11.45 15.42
C LYS A 202 -24.38 12.51 14.88
N LYS A 203 -24.35 12.78 13.57
CA LYS A 203 -25.28 13.74 12.93
C LYS A 203 -26.74 13.32 13.09
N ASP A 204 -27.06 12.05 12.89
CA ASP A 204 -28.42 11.53 13.05
C ASP A 204 -28.93 11.71 14.49
N ILE A 205 -28.08 11.42 15.48
CA ILE A 205 -28.42 11.56 16.90
C ILE A 205 -28.57 13.04 17.30
N GLU A 206 -27.65 13.91 16.89
CA GLU A 206 -27.74 15.36 17.15
C GLU A 206 -29.01 15.96 16.54
N LEU A 207 -29.36 15.53 15.34
CA LEU A 207 -30.59 15.97 14.68
C LEU A 207 -31.83 15.48 15.43
N LEU A 208 -31.88 14.22 15.86
CA LEU A 208 -32.98 13.69 16.68
C LEU A 208 -33.07 14.36 18.06
N LYS A 209 -31.94 14.74 18.67
CA LYS A 209 -31.92 15.55 19.91
C LYS A 209 -32.63 16.89 19.73
N CYS A 210 -32.41 17.58 18.60
CA CYS A 210 -33.09 18.85 18.30
C CYS A 210 -34.61 18.72 18.22
N PHE A 211 -35.13 17.53 17.93
CA PHE A 211 -36.57 17.24 17.84
C PHE A 211 -37.11 16.45 19.03
N SER A 212 -36.34 16.35 20.12
CA SER A 212 -36.74 15.67 21.37
C SER A 212 -37.18 16.66 22.44
N GLY A 213 -38.19 16.31 23.24
CA GLY A 213 -38.66 17.16 24.35
C GLY A 213 -39.96 16.68 25.00
N LYS A 214 -40.34 17.29 26.13
CA LYS A 214 -41.46 16.84 26.99
C LYS A 214 -42.88 17.08 26.45
N GLY A 215 -43.05 17.62 25.24
CA GLY A 215 -44.37 17.91 24.67
C GLY A 215 -44.79 16.87 23.63
N ASP A 216 -46.05 16.44 23.63
CA ASP A 216 -46.59 15.40 22.73
C ASP A 216 -46.46 15.69 21.21
N GLN A 217 -46.05 16.91 20.86
CA GLN A 217 -45.79 17.35 19.49
C GLN A 217 -44.36 17.09 19.03
N THR A 218 -43.42 16.73 19.93
CA THR A 218 -42.01 16.41 19.59
C THR A 218 -41.86 14.98 19.08
N VAL A 219 -40.76 14.69 18.38
CA VAL A 219 -40.54 13.39 17.74
C VAL A 219 -40.18 12.30 18.76
N LEU A 220 -39.45 12.64 19.82
CA LEU A 220 -39.08 11.76 20.94
C LEU A 220 -39.21 12.50 22.28
N GLU A 221 -39.34 11.77 23.39
CA GLU A 221 -39.29 12.37 24.73
C GLU A 221 -37.84 12.72 25.11
N SER A 222 -36.91 11.78 24.90
CA SER A 222 -35.47 12.00 25.08
C SER A 222 -34.62 11.04 24.23
N ILE A 223 -33.38 11.47 23.94
CA ILE A 223 -32.35 10.64 23.32
C ILE A 223 -30.98 11.05 23.85
N GLU A 224 -30.27 10.13 24.49
CA GLU A 224 -29.02 10.41 25.19
C GLU A 224 -27.98 9.31 24.94
N TYR A 225 -26.70 9.69 24.93
CA TYR A 225 -25.64 8.70 24.90
C TYR A 225 -25.55 8.01 26.27
N THR A 226 -25.18 6.74 26.25
CA THR A 226 -24.88 6.01 27.48
C THR A 226 -23.54 6.41 28.11
N SER A 227 -22.63 7.01 27.31
CA SER A 227 -21.33 7.52 27.72
C SER A 227 -21.04 8.88 27.07
N ASP A 228 -20.58 9.82 27.88
CA ASP A 228 -20.18 11.15 27.43
C ASP A 228 -18.79 11.18 26.77
N TYR A 229 -17.99 10.14 26.99
CA TYR A 229 -16.62 10.04 26.48
C TYR A 229 -16.59 9.67 24.99
N GLU A 230 -15.88 10.47 24.19
CA GLU A 230 -15.64 10.25 22.76
C GLU A 230 -14.14 10.00 22.53
N PHE A 231 -13.81 8.88 21.90
CA PHE A 231 -12.43 8.53 21.56
C PHE A 231 -11.95 9.35 20.35
N SER A 232 -10.62 9.41 20.13
CA SER A 232 -10.02 10.17 19.04
C SER A 232 -10.45 9.74 17.62
N ASN A 233 -11.03 8.54 17.49
CA ASN A 233 -11.62 8.03 16.24
C ASN A 233 -13.11 8.38 16.06
N GLY A 234 -13.70 9.17 16.97
CA GLY A 234 -15.10 9.58 16.95
C GLY A 234 -16.09 8.55 17.48
N CYS A 235 -15.63 7.35 17.89
CA CYS A 235 -16.49 6.34 18.52
C CYS A 235 -16.70 6.67 20.01
N ARG A 236 -17.84 6.22 20.55
CA ARG A 236 -18.19 6.28 21.98
C ARG A 236 -18.29 4.89 22.63
N ALA A 237 -18.19 3.81 21.84
CA ALA A 237 -18.07 2.45 22.34
C ALA A 237 -16.68 2.19 22.94
N PRO A 238 -16.51 1.31 23.95
CA PRO A 238 -15.21 0.94 24.49
C PRO A 238 -14.29 0.28 23.44
N PRO A 239 -12.94 0.40 23.54
CA PRO A 239 -12.01 -0.10 22.52
C PRO A 239 -12.18 -1.59 22.19
N TRP A 240 -12.48 -2.44 23.18
CA TRP A 240 -12.71 -3.86 22.95
C TRP A 240 -14.01 -4.16 22.17
N ARG A 241 -15.01 -3.27 22.20
CA ARG A 241 -16.24 -3.40 21.39
C ARG A 241 -16.09 -2.77 20.00
N GLN A 242 -15.22 -1.78 19.85
CA GLN A 242 -14.92 -1.18 18.53
C GLN A 242 -14.29 -2.19 17.57
N ILE A 243 -13.56 -3.20 18.07
CA ILE A 243 -13.03 -4.32 17.27
C ILE A 243 -14.16 -5.11 16.58
N HIS A 244 -15.35 -5.14 17.19
CA HIS A 244 -16.56 -5.76 16.64
C HIS A 244 -17.38 -4.80 15.75
N GLY A 245 -16.86 -3.61 15.44
CA GLY A 245 -17.50 -2.63 14.59
C GLY A 245 -18.57 -1.77 15.28
N GLU A 246 -18.64 -1.76 16.61
CA GLU A 246 -19.60 -0.94 17.36
C GLU A 246 -19.10 0.51 17.52
N ILE A 247 -20.00 1.47 17.31
CA ILE A 247 -19.69 2.90 17.25
C ILE A 247 -20.12 3.60 18.55
N CYS A 248 -21.38 3.44 18.96
CA CYS A 248 -21.92 4.05 20.19
C CYS A 248 -23.19 3.33 20.68
N TYR A 249 -23.57 3.59 21.94
CA TYR A 249 -24.85 3.13 22.51
C TYR A 249 -25.68 4.31 22.99
N VAL A 250 -26.98 4.25 22.70
CA VAL A 250 -27.93 5.36 22.86
C VAL A 250 -29.15 4.87 23.63
N LEU A 251 -29.58 5.65 24.63
CA LEU A 251 -30.87 5.48 25.30
C LEU A 251 -31.88 6.39 24.64
N VAL A 252 -32.95 5.81 24.09
CA VAL A 252 -34.02 6.54 23.40
C VAL A 252 -35.34 6.29 24.10
N LYS A 253 -36.02 7.36 24.52
CA LYS A 253 -37.37 7.28 25.09
C LYS A 253 -38.39 7.82 24.10
N PRO A 254 -39.17 6.95 23.42
CA PRO A 254 -40.31 7.38 22.62
C PRO A 254 -41.50 7.76 23.51
N HIS A 255 -42.45 8.53 22.98
CA HIS A 255 -43.64 8.98 23.72
C HIS A 255 -44.67 7.88 24.01
N ASP A 256 -44.59 6.76 23.30
CA ASP A 256 -45.56 5.65 23.31
C ASP A 256 -44.97 4.32 23.80
N GLY A 257 -43.76 4.34 24.37
CA GLY A 257 -43.07 3.12 24.79
C GLY A 257 -42.02 3.34 25.88
N GLU A 258 -41.45 2.22 26.34
CA GLU A 258 -40.36 2.23 27.31
C GLU A 258 -39.04 2.73 26.70
N THR A 259 -38.08 3.09 27.55
CA THR A 259 -36.74 3.51 27.10
C THR A 259 -36.01 2.34 26.43
N LEU A 260 -35.63 2.54 25.17
CA LEU A 260 -34.91 1.59 24.34
C LEU A 260 -33.40 1.83 24.45
N CYS A 261 -32.62 0.77 24.67
CA CYS A 261 -31.16 0.84 24.62
C CYS A 261 -30.66 0.28 23.28
N ILE A 262 -30.03 1.14 22.48
CA ILE A 262 -29.76 0.90 21.07
C ILE A 262 -28.25 0.89 20.85
N THR A 263 -27.75 -0.12 20.14
CA THR A 263 -26.38 -0.17 19.64
C THR A 263 -26.35 0.33 18.21
N CYS A 264 -25.49 1.31 17.93
CA CYS A 264 -25.16 1.74 16.58
C CYS A 264 -23.77 1.20 16.22
N GLY A 265 -23.68 0.39 15.17
CA GLY A 265 -22.42 -0.14 14.65
C GLY A 265 -22.26 0.10 13.15
N ALA A 266 -21.07 -0.14 12.63
CA ALA A 266 -20.73 0.04 11.22
C ALA A 266 -21.61 -0.83 10.30
N GLY A 267 -22.10 -1.97 10.78
CA GLY A 267 -23.01 -2.88 10.07
C GLY A 267 -24.50 -2.62 10.29
N GLY A 268 -24.90 -1.57 11.02
CA GLY A 268 -26.30 -1.21 11.26
C GLY A 268 -26.65 -0.94 12.72
N VAL A 269 -27.94 -0.75 12.99
CA VAL A 269 -28.50 -0.36 14.30
C VAL A 269 -29.42 -1.45 14.83
N PHE A 270 -29.29 -1.81 16.11
CA PHE A 270 -30.14 -2.84 16.74
C PHE A 270 -30.39 -2.57 18.22
N LEU A 271 -31.42 -3.23 18.79
CA LEU A 271 -31.75 -3.18 20.22
C LEU A 271 -30.80 -4.09 21.02
N ASN A 272 -30.22 -3.58 22.11
CA ASN A 272 -29.36 -4.37 22.99
C ASN A 272 -30.05 -4.76 24.32
N GLY A 273 -29.34 -5.48 25.16
CA GLY A 273 -29.83 -6.07 26.40
C GLY A 273 -30.25 -5.09 27.50
N GLY A 274 -29.93 -3.80 27.37
CA GLY A 274 -30.26 -2.74 28.33
C GLY A 274 -29.28 -2.65 29.51
N LYS A 275 -29.50 -1.68 30.42
CA LYS A 275 -28.74 -1.58 31.67
C LYS A 275 -29.17 -2.68 32.64
N THR A 276 -28.22 -3.44 33.18
CA THR A 276 -28.43 -4.35 34.30
C THR A 276 -28.29 -3.59 35.63
N GLY A 277 -29.04 -4.00 36.66
CA GLY A 277 -29.30 -3.20 37.89
C GLY A 277 -28.08 -2.63 38.63
N ASP A 278 -28.36 -1.64 39.50
CA ASP A 278 -27.56 -0.83 40.44
C ASP A 278 -26.12 -0.37 40.11
N GLU A 279 -25.34 -1.11 39.31
CA GLU A 279 -23.95 -0.74 38.93
C GLU A 279 -23.83 -0.06 37.55
N GLY A 280 -24.91 0.01 36.77
CA GLY A 280 -24.95 0.80 35.53
C GLY A 280 -24.31 0.14 34.30
N ASP A 281 -23.92 -1.14 34.40
CA ASP A 281 -23.38 -1.93 33.29
C ASP A 281 -24.42 -2.17 32.19
N ILE A 282 -23.98 -2.06 30.93
CA ILE A 282 -24.83 -2.25 29.75
C ILE A 282 -24.64 -3.66 29.23
N ASN A 283 -25.72 -4.41 29.10
CA ASN A 283 -25.72 -5.67 28.37
C ASN A 283 -25.70 -5.41 26.86
N TYR A 284 -24.53 -5.60 26.25
CA TYR A 284 -24.28 -5.33 24.83
C TYR A 284 -24.84 -6.40 23.88
N GLU A 285 -25.45 -7.47 24.39
CA GLU A 285 -25.98 -8.55 23.55
C GLU A 285 -27.18 -8.11 22.71
N ARG A 286 -27.20 -8.51 21.44
CA ARG A 286 -28.24 -8.12 20.46
C ARG A 286 -29.56 -8.82 20.78
N LYS A 287 -30.62 -8.04 20.98
CA LYS A 287 -32.01 -8.50 21.21
C LYS A 287 -32.96 -8.13 20.06
N GLY A 288 -32.56 -8.38 18.81
CA GLY A 288 -33.46 -8.19 17.65
C GLY A 288 -32.75 -8.07 16.31
N SER A 289 -33.54 -7.73 15.28
CA SER A 289 -33.09 -7.50 13.91
C SER A 289 -32.17 -6.29 13.79
N ILE A 290 -31.33 -6.28 12.76
CA ILE A 290 -30.46 -5.15 12.41
C ILE A 290 -31.18 -4.26 11.40
N TYR A 291 -31.10 -2.96 11.61
CA TYR A 291 -31.72 -1.93 10.78
C TYR A 291 -30.63 -1.07 10.13
N LYS A 292 -30.93 -0.55 8.93
CA LYS A 292 -29.96 0.23 8.14
C LYS A 292 -29.49 1.51 8.86
N ASN A 293 -30.36 2.17 9.61
CA ASN A 293 -30.05 3.38 10.36
C ASN A 293 -31.03 3.57 11.53
N LEU A 294 -30.73 4.54 12.40
CA LEU A 294 -31.47 4.79 13.63
C LEU A 294 -32.93 5.21 13.39
N VAL A 295 -33.19 5.97 12.33
CA VAL A 295 -34.56 6.42 11.98
C VAL A 295 -35.42 5.25 11.52
N ALA A 296 -34.88 4.33 10.72
CA ALA A 296 -35.58 3.13 10.27
C ALA A 296 -35.96 2.24 11.47
N PHE A 297 -35.05 2.07 12.43
CA PHE A 297 -35.34 1.36 13.69
C PHE A 297 -36.49 2.02 14.46
N LEU A 298 -36.43 3.34 14.67
CA LEU A 298 -37.42 4.06 15.47
C LEU A 298 -38.81 4.12 14.81
N ARG A 299 -38.88 4.21 13.48
CA ARG A 299 -40.17 4.15 12.74
C ARG A 299 -40.89 2.82 12.92
N GLU A 300 -40.15 1.72 13.02
CA GLU A 300 -40.75 0.41 13.25
C GLU A 300 -41.15 0.20 14.72
N LYS A 301 -40.34 0.69 15.67
CA LYS A 301 -40.56 0.45 17.11
C LYS A 301 -41.53 1.43 17.78
N SER A 302 -41.76 2.61 17.21
CA SER A 302 -42.67 3.62 17.79
C SER A 302 -43.62 4.18 16.72
N PRO A 303 -44.90 3.75 16.72
CA PRO A 303 -45.93 4.35 15.89
C PRO A 303 -46.05 5.87 16.08
N LYS A 304 -45.92 6.36 17.32
CA LYS A 304 -46.01 7.79 17.64
C LYS A 304 -44.82 8.59 17.09
N PHE A 305 -43.61 8.02 17.12
CA PHE A 305 -42.45 8.59 16.45
C PHE A 305 -42.72 8.75 14.96
N SER A 306 -43.23 7.71 14.29
CA SER A 306 -43.53 7.76 12.85
C SER A 306 -44.61 8.81 12.51
N GLU A 307 -45.64 8.94 13.36
CA GLU A 307 -46.71 9.93 13.22
C GLU A 307 -46.18 11.37 13.40
N ASN A 308 -45.44 11.64 14.48
CA ASN A 308 -44.91 12.96 14.80
C ASN A 308 -43.82 13.38 13.79
N MET A 309 -42.99 12.43 13.33
CA MET A 309 -42.02 12.67 12.26
C MET A 309 -42.71 13.06 10.95
N SER A 310 -43.87 12.49 10.66
CA SER A 310 -44.67 12.82 9.47
C SER A 310 -45.39 14.17 9.60
N LYS A 311 -45.82 14.54 10.81
CA LYS A 311 -46.49 15.85 11.09
C LYS A 311 -45.52 17.03 11.07
N GLN A 312 -44.28 16.84 11.50
CA GLN A 312 -43.30 17.93 11.58
C GLN A 312 -42.66 18.32 10.24
N GLY A 313 -42.88 17.57 9.16
CA GLY A 313 -42.50 18.00 7.80
C GLY A 313 -41.05 18.47 7.68
N ILE A 314 -40.09 17.65 8.14
CA ILE A 314 -38.66 17.92 7.98
C ILE A 314 -38.07 16.85 7.07
N SER A 315 -37.48 17.32 5.97
CA SER A 315 -36.76 16.57 4.95
C SER A 315 -35.60 15.76 5.54
N PHE A 316 -35.90 14.57 6.05
CA PHE A 316 -34.90 13.52 6.26
C PHE A 316 -34.76 12.72 4.96
N SER A 317 -33.82 13.13 4.13
CA SER A 317 -33.24 12.35 3.02
C SER A 317 -34.20 11.82 1.94
N GLU A 318 -34.53 12.67 0.97
CA GLU A 318 -34.77 12.23 -0.42
C GLU A 318 -33.64 12.65 -1.39
N ASP A 319 -32.46 13.06 -0.87
CA ASP A 319 -31.26 13.33 -1.68
C ASP A 319 -30.17 12.25 -1.58
N GLN A 320 -30.52 11.03 -1.16
CA GLN A 320 -29.58 9.91 -1.17
C GLN A 320 -30.03 8.68 -1.96
N GLN A 321 -31.19 8.70 -2.63
CA GLN A 321 -31.64 7.59 -3.46
C GLN A 321 -32.44 8.03 -4.70
N LYS A 322 -31.90 8.96 -5.50
CA LYS A 322 -32.22 9.09 -6.93
C LYS A 322 -30.98 9.52 -7.71
N GLU A 323 -30.19 8.54 -8.11
CA GLU A 323 -29.54 8.53 -9.43
C GLU A 323 -28.99 7.12 -9.70
N LYS A 324 -29.82 6.27 -10.32
CA LYS A 324 -29.42 5.56 -11.53
C LYS A 324 -30.62 4.96 -12.25
N ASP A 325 -30.71 5.37 -13.51
CA ASP A 325 -31.41 4.81 -14.65
C ASP A 325 -32.94 4.70 -14.64
N PRO A 326 -33.50 5.11 -15.78
CA PRO A 326 -34.26 4.14 -16.54
C PRO A 326 -33.71 4.03 -17.97
N LEU A 327 -32.95 2.96 -18.20
CA LEU A 327 -32.98 2.26 -19.49
C LEU A 327 -34.14 1.27 -19.43
N GLY A 328 -35.23 1.62 -20.11
CA GLY A 328 -36.44 0.80 -20.16
C GLY A 328 -37.10 0.80 -21.53
N LYS A 329 -36.76 -0.22 -22.31
CA LYS A 329 -37.57 -0.87 -23.36
C LYS A 329 -37.59 -0.27 -24.78
N ALA A 330 -37.48 -1.21 -25.71
CA ALA A 330 -37.53 -1.11 -27.16
C ALA A 330 -38.88 -0.56 -27.70
N PRO A 331 -38.89 0.00 -28.94
CA PRO A 331 -40.04 0.69 -29.50
C PRO A 331 -41.06 -0.27 -30.12
N LYS A 332 -42.35 0.05 -29.97
CA LYS A 332 -43.40 -0.38 -30.90
C LYS A 332 -44.21 0.83 -31.36
N LYS A 333 -44.00 1.12 -32.64
CA LYS A 333 -44.91 1.59 -33.70
C LYS A 333 -46.14 2.47 -33.39
N GLU A 334 -46.23 3.46 -34.29
CA GLU A 334 -47.40 3.97 -35.02
C GLU A 334 -48.17 5.20 -34.49
N GLU A 335 -47.98 6.27 -35.28
CA GLU A 335 -49.00 7.13 -35.91
C GLU A 335 -49.41 8.50 -35.32
N ALA A 336 -49.20 9.48 -36.22
CA ALA A 336 -50.10 10.56 -36.62
C ALA A 336 -50.24 11.82 -35.73
N ALA A 337 -49.52 12.86 -36.21
CA ALA A 337 -50.10 14.07 -36.80
C ALA A 337 -50.68 15.19 -35.89
N ALA A 338 -50.15 16.39 -36.20
CA ALA A 338 -50.90 17.60 -36.59
C ALA A 338 -51.00 18.79 -35.62
N LEU A 339 -50.51 19.91 -36.17
CA LEU A 339 -50.98 21.31 -36.09
C LEU A 339 -50.81 22.06 -34.77
N ARG A 340 -49.93 23.07 -34.71
CA ARG A 340 -49.95 24.44 -35.29
C ARG A 340 -50.59 25.48 -34.34
N LYS A 341 -49.79 26.55 -34.17
CA LYS A 341 -50.15 27.98 -34.19
C LYS A 341 -50.66 28.68 -32.91
N ASP A 342 -49.76 29.54 -32.41
CA ASP A 342 -49.82 31.01 -32.50
C ASP A 342 -50.81 31.83 -31.65
N ILE A 343 -50.21 32.90 -31.09
CA ILE A 343 -50.69 34.30 -31.00
C ILE A 343 -51.28 34.83 -29.67
N SER A 344 -50.44 35.69 -29.07
CA SER A 344 -50.69 37.02 -28.48
C SER A 344 -51.47 37.22 -27.17
N GLY A 345 -50.89 38.06 -26.30
CA GLY A 345 -51.31 39.48 -26.33
C GLY A 345 -52.00 40.08 -25.09
N SER A 346 -51.20 40.40 -24.07
CA SER A 346 -51.17 41.68 -23.31
C SER A 346 -52.36 42.27 -22.53
N TYR A 347 -51.96 42.88 -21.40
CA TYR A 347 -52.31 44.20 -20.84
C TYR A 347 -53.25 44.32 -19.61
N LYS A 348 -52.65 44.92 -18.55
CA LYS A 348 -53.11 46.04 -17.67
C LYS A 348 -54.31 45.77 -16.74
N ARG A 349 -54.48 46.40 -15.56
CA ARG A 349 -53.70 47.23 -14.61
C ARG A 349 -54.69 47.50 -13.45
N SER A 350 -54.23 47.47 -12.19
CA SER A 350 -54.18 48.62 -11.24
C SER A 350 -55.30 48.80 -10.20
N LEU A 351 -54.87 49.42 -9.09
CA LEU A 351 -55.53 50.10 -7.95
C LEU A 351 -55.73 49.25 -6.68
N GLU A 352 -54.88 49.36 -5.66
CA GLU A 352 -54.61 50.49 -4.71
C GLU A 352 -55.66 50.64 -3.59
N LYS A 353 -55.23 50.49 -2.33
CA LYS A 353 -55.17 51.59 -1.32
C LYS A 353 -54.65 51.13 0.08
N ASN A 354 -53.63 51.88 0.54
CA ASN A 354 -53.36 52.48 1.88
C ASN A 354 -53.23 51.59 3.14
N GLN A 355 -52.01 51.40 3.70
CA GLN A 355 -51.27 52.22 4.71
C GLN A 355 -51.91 52.19 6.13
N ILE A 356 -51.22 51.82 7.22
CA ILE A 356 -50.19 52.61 7.97
C ILE A 356 -49.25 51.69 8.83
N ASN A 357 -48.02 52.18 9.04
CA ASN A 357 -46.79 51.62 9.66
C ASN A 357 -46.71 51.51 11.20
N PHE A 358 -45.74 50.71 11.71
CA PHE A 358 -44.45 51.10 12.38
C PHE A 358 -43.82 49.85 13.06
N GLY A 359 -42.51 49.51 13.06
CA GLY A 359 -41.25 49.95 12.43
C GLY A 359 -40.19 48.83 12.64
N ARG A 360 -39.52 48.30 11.60
CA ARG A 360 -38.25 48.67 10.94
C ARG A 360 -36.95 48.31 11.70
N ASN A 361 -36.27 47.24 11.28
CA ASN A 361 -35.00 47.34 10.53
C ASN A 361 -34.41 45.96 10.15
N GLN A 362 -34.57 45.58 8.89
CA GLN A 362 -33.60 44.80 8.12
C GLN A 362 -33.32 45.59 6.85
N MET A 363 -32.05 45.72 6.44
CA MET A 363 -31.77 45.88 5.01
C MET A 363 -30.40 45.35 4.61
N THR A 364 -30.48 44.51 3.60
CA THR A 364 -29.49 44.12 2.60
C THR A 364 -28.68 45.30 2.05
N LYS A 365 -27.40 45.06 1.72
CA LYS A 365 -26.72 45.82 0.65
C LYS A 365 -25.78 44.93 -0.19
N ARG A 366 -26.21 44.82 -1.45
CA ARG A 366 -25.46 44.70 -2.69
C ARG A 366 -24.25 45.66 -2.67
N TRP A 367 -23.05 45.20 -3.03
CA TRP A 367 -21.89 46.07 -3.24
C TRP A 367 -21.60 46.16 -4.74
N GLU A 368 -21.73 47.37 -5.27
CA GLU A 368 -21.22 47.79 -6.58
C GLU A 368 -19.73 48.18 -6.47
N PRO A 369 -18.96 48.17 -7.57
CA PRO A 369 -17.54 48.52 -7.58
C PRO A 369 -17.35 50.05 -7.56
N SER A 370 -16.54 50.56 -6.63
CA SER A 370 -16.19 51.99 -6.60
C SER A 370 -14.94 52.26 -7.45
N LEU A 371 -15.13 52.88 -8.62
CA LEU A 371 -14.16 53.77 -9.25
C LEU A 371 -14.20 55.12 -8.52
N ASN A 372 -13.07 55.57 -7.98
CA ASN A 372 -12.80 56.99 -7.73
C ASN A 372 -11.28 57.22 -7.63
N TRP A 373 -10.66 57.66 -8.71
CA TRP A 373 -9.45 58.48 -8.63
C TRP A 373 -9.82 59.87 -9.18
N LYS A 374 -9.65 60.90 -8.36
CA LYS A 374 -9.60 62.28 -8.82
C LYS A 374 -8.31 62.91 -8.32
N THR A 375 -7.52 63.33 -9.29
CA THR A 375 -6.38 64.22 -9.23
C THR A 375 -6.72 65.52 -8.52
N THR A 376 -5.82 66.03 -7.68
CA THR A 376 -5.69 67.48 -7.49
C THR A 376 -4.21 67.81 -7.34
N VAL A 377 -3.73 68.55 -8.33
CA VAL A 377 -2.43 69.21 -8.39
C VAL A 377 -2.43 70.39 -7.42
N ASN A 378 -1.33 70.61 -6.69
CA ASN A 378 -0.94 71.97 -6.33
C ASN A 378 0.58 72.11 -6.26
N TYR A 379 1.08 73.01 -7.11
CA TYR A 379 2.44 73.52 -7.18
C TYR A 379 2.74 74.44 -5.99
N ARG A 380 3.96 74.37 -5.41
CA ARG A 380 4.80 75.55 -5.12
C ARG A 380 6.22 75.18 -4.64
N ASN A 381 7.14 75.16 -5.60
CA ASN A 381 8.31 76.02 -5.74
C ASN A 381 9.40 76.18 -4.64
N LYS A 382 10.65 76.23 -5.15
CA LYS A 382 11.96 76.63 -4.58
C LYS A 382 12.69 75.51 -3.83
N GLY A 383 13.96 75.18 -4.12
CA GLY A 383 14.98 75.81 -4.96
C GLY A 383 16.37 75.52 -4.37
N SER A 384 17.39 75.55 -5.24
CA SER A 384 18.86 75.48 -5.01
C SER A 384 19.43 74.13 -4.53
N ALA A 385 20.13 73.37 -5.37
CA ALA A 385 21.49 73.56 -5.94
C ALA A 385 22.52 72.79 -5.07
N LYS A 386 22.99 71.63 -5.57
CA LYS A 386 24.28 71.42 -6.26
C LYS A 386 25.46 71.37 -5.29
N GLU A 387 26.20 70.26 -5.28
CA GLU A 387 27.56 70.13 -5.84
C GLU A 387 28.22 68.83 -5.32
N ILE A 388 28.58 67.92 -6.24
CA ILE A 388 29.97 67.55 -6.64
C ILE A 388 30.52 66.42 -5.74
N GLN A 389 30.50 65.16 -6.19
CA GLN A 389 31.39 64.48 -7.15
C GLN A 389 32.59 63.83 -6.46
N GLU A 390 32.66 62.49 -6.61
CA GLU A 390 33.81 61.57 -6.77
C GLU A 390 35.07 61.80 -5.89
N ASP A 391 35.79 60.79 -5.37
CA ASP A 391 36.23 59.59 -6.05
C ASP A 391 36.99 58.67 -5.06
N LYS A 392 36.98 57.36 -5.37
CA LYS A 392 38.05 56.35 -5.23
C LYS A 392 38.72 55.95 -3.89
N ARG A 393 38.59 54.62 -3.69
CA ARG A 393 39.62 53.56 -3.56
C ARG A 393 40.19 53.14 -2.20
N THR A 394 39.97 51.84 -1.97
CA THR A 394 40.89 50.78 -1.46
C THR A 394 41.31 50.78 0.01
N GLY A 395 40.84 49.73 0.72
CA GLY A 395 41.72 48.62 1.10
C GLY A 395 42.05 48.40 2.58
N LYS A 396 41.52 47.27 3.11
CA LYS A 396 42.14 46.31 4.06
C LYS A 396 42.56 46.78 5.48
N LEU A 397 42.01 46.16 6.53
CA LEU A 397 42.57 44.98 7.23
C LEU A 397 41.77 44.60 8.51
N GLU A 398 41.84 43.30 8.81
CA GLU A 398 41.13 42.53 9.84
C GLU A 398 41.70 42.62 11.26
N LYS A 399 40.87 42.25 12.26
CA LYS A 399 41.05 41.19 13.31
C LYS A 399 40.38 41.61 14.63
N GLN A 400 39.35 40.91 15.15
CA GLN A 400 39.22 39.58 15.79
C GLN A 400 39.20 39.64 17.34
N ARG A 401 37.99 39.42 17.91
CA ARG A 401 37.53 38.48 19.01
C ARG A 401 38.22 38.51 20.40
N PRO A 402 37.69 37.88 21.51
CA PRO A 402 36.50 36.97 21.66
C PRO A 402 35.61 37.11 22.94
N SER A 403 34.51 36.31 22.96
CA SER A 403 33.84 35.62 24.12
C SER A 403 33.08 36.41 25.20
N VAL A 404 32.07 35.93 25.95
CA VAL A 404 30.93 34.97 25.87
C VAL A 404 30.05 35.31 27.10
N SER A 405 28.71 35.31 27.00
CA SER A 405 27.75 34.69 27.97
C SER A 405 26.36 35.37 28.04
N HIS A 406 25.40 34.56 28.46
CA HIS A 406 23.95 34.61 28.35
C HIS A 406 23.19 35.70 29.13
N GLY A 407 21.95 35.93 28.66
CA GLY A 407 20.83 36.37 29.49
C GLY A 407 19.83 37.23 28.73
N ARG A 408 18.69 36.67 28.30
CA ARG A 408 17.59 37.50 27.77
C ARG A 408 16.23 37.01 28.24
N ALA A 409 15.62 37.80 29.12
CA ALA A 409 14.18 37.84 29.35
C ALA A 409 13.54 38.92 28.44
N GLN A 410 12.27 38.67 28.10
CA GLN A 410 11.39 39.35 27.15
C GLN A 410 11.21 40.86 27.39
N LEU A 411 10.79 41.57 26.32
CA LEU A 411 9.57 42.41 26.34
C LEU A 411 9.07 42.72 24.91
N LEU A 412 7.89 42.16 24.64
CA LEU A 412 6.74 42.52 23.78
C LEU A 412 6.83 43.60 22.68
N GLY A 413 6.38 43.20 21.49
CA GLY A 413 5.78 44.06 20.45
C GLY A 413 4.84 43.22 19.56
N LYS A 414 3.54 43.52 19.63
CA LYS A 414 2.38 42.79 19.10
C LYS A 414 2.43 42.44 17.59
N SER A 415 2.05 41.20 17.25
CA SER A 415 1.60 40.82 15.90
C SER A 415 0.35 39.93 15.98
N ALA A 416 -0.61 40.22 15.10
CA ALA A 416 -1.93 39.61 15.02
C ALA A 416 -1.88 38.10 14.76
N GLU A 417 -2.72 37.37 15.48
CA GLU A 417 -2.89 35.92 15.43
C GLU A 417 -3.43 35.47 14.06
N LYS A 418 -2.63 34.70 13.33
CA LYS A 418 -3.12 33.73 12.34
C LYS A 418 -3.18 32.38 13.04
N ILE A 419 -4.38 31.83 13.12
CA ILE A 419 -4.64 30.47 13.61
C ILE A 419 -4.05 29.50 12.59
N GLU A 420 -2.92 28.89 12.91
CA GLU A 420 -2.45 27.68 12.24
C GLU A 420 -3.05 26.47 12.96
N GLU A 421 -3.92 25.74 12.26
CA GLU A 421 -4.30 24.37 12.62
C GLU A 421 -3.06 23.47 12.55
N ILE A 422 -2.53 23.13 13.72
CA ILE A 422 -1.52 22.09 13.89
C ILE A 422 -2.20 20.74 13.66
N VAL A 423 -2.22 20.27 12.42
CA VAL A 423 -2.46 18.86 12.09
C VAL A 423 -1.11 18.20 11.94
N SER A 424 -0.85 17.21 12.81
CA SER A 424 0.36 16.40 12.84
C SER A 424 0.42 15.45 11.62
N ASP A 425 0.84 15.95 10.46
CA ASP A 425 1.28 15.12 9.34
C ASP A 425 2.73 14.65 9.60
N SER A 426 2.88 13.58 10.39
CA SER A 426 4.12 12.83 10.55
C SER A 426 4.42 12.05 9.25
N SER A 427 4.91 12.74 8.24
CA SER A 427 5.46 12.14 7.01
C SER A 427 6.91 12.58 6.89
N SER A 428 7.83 11.62 6.87
CA SER A 428 9.28 11.80 6.64
C SER A 428 9.57 12.11 5.16
N GLU A 429 8.89 13.11 4.61
CA GLU A 429 9.24 13.68 3.30
C GLU A 429 10.49 14.55 3.53
N SER A 430 11.67 14.05 3.18
CA SER A 430 12.91 14.84 3.17
C SER A 430 12.76 15.98 2.18
N GLU A 431 12.81 17.22 2.67
CA GLU A 431 12.72 18.42 1.85
C GLU A 431 14.04 18.60 1.07
N GLU A 432 13.97 18.51 -0.25
CA GLU A 432 14.87 19.26 -1.13
C GLU A 432 14.26 20.66 -1.34
N ASP A 433 14.03 21.39 -0.26
CA ASP A 433 13.84 22.84 -0.36
C ASP A 433 15.24 23.45 -0.35
N GLU A 434 15.90 23.52 -1.51
CA GLU A 434 16.97 24.49 -1.67
C GLU A 434 16.35 25.87 -1.43
N GLU A 435 16.60 26.44 -0.25
CA GLU A 435 16.41 27.87 -0.01
C GLU A 435 17.42 28.62 -0.88
N PRO A 436 17.02 29.29 -1.97
CA PRO A 436 17.89 30.28 -2.54
C PRO A 436 17.95 31.41 -1.50
N PRO A 437 19.14 31.90 -1.12
CA PRO A 437 19.24 33.03 -0.21
C PRO A 437 18.40 34.19 -0.75
N ASP A 438 17.65 34.84 0.15
CA ASP A 438 16.82 36.01 -0.15
C ASP A 438 17.75 37.17 -0.55
N HIS A 439 18.21 37.17 -1.81
CA HIS A 439 18.94 38.29 -2.40
C HIS A 439 17.96 39.42 -2.64
N ARG A 440 17.58 40.11 -1.55
CA ARG A 440 17.26 41.54 -1.62
C ARG A 440 18.55 42.27 -2.00
N GLN A 441 18.86 42.29 -3.29
CA GLN A 441 19.78 43.29 -3.80
C GLN A 441 19.08 44.65 -3.70
N GLU A 442 19.71 45.54 -2.94
CA GLU A 442 19.33 46.93 -2.82
C GLU A 442 19.13 47.52 -4.22
N ALA A 443 17.95 48.10 -4.44
CA ALA A 443 17.58 48.76 -5.68
C ALA A 443 18.41 50.04 -5.87
N SER A 444 19.63 49.90 -6.34
CA SER A 444 20.46 51.00 -6.82
C SER A 444 21.40 50.56 -7.95
N ALA A 445 20.83 50.26 -9.11
CA ALA A 445 21.48 50.31 -10.42
C ALA A 445 20.37 50.25 -11.49
N ASP A 446 20.54 50.97 -12.61
CA ASP A 446 19.54 51.16 -13.66
C ASP A 446 18.78 49.88 -14.04
N LEU A 447 17.49 49.82 -13.68
CA LEU A 447 16.61 48.69 -14.02
C LEU A 447 16.55 48.54 -15.55
N PRO A 448 16.73 47.31 -16.09
CA PRO A 448 16.72 47.05 -17.53
C PRO A 448 15.47 47.61 -18.20
N SER A 449 15.58 47.96 -19.49
CA SER A 449 14.48 48.56 -20.25
C SER A 449 13.22 47.69 -20.26
N GLU A 450 13.42 46.37 -20.20
CA GLU A 450 12.43 45.30 -20.16
C GLU A 450 11.58 45.38 -18.88
N TYR A 451 12.18 45.73 -17.73
CA TYR A 451 11.47 45.89 -16.47
C TYR A 451 10.40 46.98 -16.56
N TRP A 452 10.78 48.15 -17.08
CA TRP A 452 9.87 49.29 -17.25
C TRP A 452 8.79 49.02 -18.30
N GLN A 453 9.12 48.28 -19.35
CA GLN A 453 8.16 47.87 -20.37
C GLN A 453 7.13 46.89 -19.81
N ILE A 454 7.56 45.89 -19.02
CA ILE A 454 6.66 44.97 -18.30
C ILE A 454 5.77 45.72 -17.32
N GLN A 455 6.31 46.67 -16.55
CA GLN A 455 5.50 47.50 -15.64
C GLN A 455 4.38 48.25 -16.39
N LYS A 456 4.70 48.82 -17.56
CA LYS A 456 3.72 49.50 -18.41
C LYS A 456 2.65 48.52 -18.91
N LEU A 457 3.05 47.32 -19.33
CA LEU A 457 2.12 46.26 -19.77
C LEU A 457 1.20 45.80 -18.65
N VAL A 458 1.70 45.58 -17.43
CA VAL A 458 0.85 45.25 -16.25
C VAL A 458 -0.17 46.35 -15.98
N LYS A 459 0.20 47.62 -16.16
CA LYS A 459 -0.76 48.74 -16.04
C LYS A 459 -1.86 48.66 -17.10
N TYR A 460 -1.55 48.27 -18.33
CA TYR A 460 -2.56 48.05 -19.37
C TYR A 460 -3.47 46.85 -19.08
N LEU A 461 -2.94 45.78 -18.46
CA LEU A 461 -3.75 44.63 -17.99
C LEU A 461 -4.80 45.04 -16.94
N LYS A 462 -4.49 46.04 -16.10
CA LYS A 462 -5.44 46.60 -15.11
C LYS A 462 -6.52 47.49 -15.75
N GLY A 463 -6.41 47.82 -17.03
CA GLY A 463 -7.24 48.82 -17.72
C GLY A 463 -8.67 48.38 -18.09
N GLY A 464 -9.07 47.13 -17.83
CA GLY A 464 -10.45 46.64 -17.97
C GLY A 464 -10.98 46.49 -19.41
N ASN A 465 -10.22 46.84 -20.44
CA ASN A 465 -10.59 46.62 -21.84
C ASN A 465 -10.07 45.25 -22.32
N GLN A 466 -10.98 44.39 -22.79
CA GLN A 466 -10.66 43.03 -23.23
C GLN A 466 -9.61 43.00 -24.36
N THR A 467 -9.80 43.79 -25.42
CA THR A 467 -8.86 43.83 -26.56
C THR A 467 -7.49 44.34 -26.13
N ALA A 468 -7.45 45.40 -25.32
CA ALA A 468 -6.19 45.93 -24.80
C ALA A 468 -5.49 44.94 -23.86
N THR A 469 -6.25 44.21 -23.04
CA THR A 469 -5.73 43.17 -22.14
C THR A 469 -5.11 42.03 -22.94
N VAL A 470 -5.79 41.53 -23.97
CA VAL A 470 -5.26 40.46 -24.84
C VAL A 470 -4.00 40.92 -25.57
N ILE A 471 -3.97 42.15 -26.10
CA ILE A 471 -2.77 42.71 -26.74
C ILE A 471 -1.62 42.81 -25.73
N ALA A 472 -1.88 43.31 -24.52
CA ALA A 472 -0.87 43.41 -23.48
C ALA A 472 -0.34 42.04 -23.01
N LEU A 473 -1.20 41.01 -22.92
CA LEU A 473 -0.78 39.63 -22.63
C LEU A 473 0.09 39.05 -23.76
N CYS A 474 -0.26 39.31 -25.03
CA CYS A 474 0.56 38.90 -26.16
C CYS A 474 1.92 39.60 -26.14
N SER A 475 1.96 40.92 -25.97
CA SER A 475 3.20 41.69 -25.88
C SER A 475 4.06 41.28 -24.68
N MET A 476 3.45 40.90 -23.56
CA MET A 476 4.18 40.40 -22.39
C MET A 476 4.85 39.05 -22.66
N ARG A 477 4.24 38.19 -23.47
CA ARG A 477 4.81 36.89 -23.87
C ARG A 477 5.97 37.03 -24.87
N ASP A 478 6.07 38.14 -25.58
CA ASP A 478 7.18 38.38 -26.51
C ASP A 478 8.50 38.71 -25.78
N PHE A 479 8.44 38.97 -24.46
CA PHE A 479 9.63 39.07 -23.61
C PHE A 479 10.16 37.69 -23.22
N ASN A 480 11.45 37.63 -22.90
CA ASN A 480 12.06 36.42 -22.37
C ASN A 480 11.64 36.20 -20.90
N LEU A 481 10.50 35.55 -20.69
CA LEU A 481 9.96 35.25 -19.36
C LEU A 481 10.76 34.20 -18.58
N ALA A 482 11.75 33.54 -19.19
CA ALA A 482 12.69 32.68 -18.48
C ALA A 482 13.77 33.48 -17.74
N GLN A 483 14.00 34.75 -18.10
CA GLN A 483 14.93 35.62 -17.38
C GLN A 483 14.36 36.06 -16.04
N GLU A 484 15.19 35.98 -15.01
CA GLU A 484 14.84 36.35 -13.64
C GLU A 484 14.40 37.82 -13.55
N THR A 485 15.04 38.73 -14.30
CA THR A 485 14.68 40.16 -14.34
C THR A 485 13.23 40.40 -14.78
N CYS A 486 12.74 39.68 -15.80
CA CYS A 486 11.36 39.74 -16.27
C CYS A 486 10.38 39.13 -15.25
N GLN A 487 10.76 38.01 -14.63
CA GLN A 487 9.99 37.33 -13.60
C GLN A 487 9.80 38.19 -12.35
N LEU A 488 10.89 38.82 -11.89
CA LEU A 488 10.89 39.78 -10.79
C LEU A 488 10.06 41.02 -11.15
N ALA A 489 10.18 41.55 -12.37
CA ALA A 489 9.35 42.66 -12.83
C ALA A 489 7.85 42.36 -12.73
N ILE A 490 7.41 41.18 -13.19
CA ILE A 490 6.01 40.76 -13.10
C ILE A 490 5.57 40.63 -11.64
N ARG A 491 6.43 40.10 -10.77
CA ARG A 491 6.14 39.93 -9.35
C ARG A 491 6.02 41.28 -8.63
N ASP A 492 7.03 42.13 -8.75
CA ASP A 492 7.22 43.35 -7.95
C ASP A 492 6.19 44.44 -8.28
N VAL A 493 5.72 44.48 -9.53
CA VAL A 493 4.68 45.43 -9.96
C VAL A 493 3.25 44.93 -9.69
N GLY A 494 3.10 43.80 -9.00
CA GLY A 494 1.81 43.16 -8.71
C GLY A 494 1.16 42.52 -9.94
N GLY A 495 1.95 42.13 -10.94
CA GLY A 495 1.48 41.47 -12.15
C GLY A 495 0.96 40.05 -11.89
N LEU A 496 1.54 39.30 -10.94
CA LEU A 496 1.05 37.97 -10.56
C LEU A 496 -0.41 37.98 -10.10
N GLU A 497 -0.78 38.94 -9.24
CA GLU A 497 -2.16 39.11 -8.76
C GLU A 497 -3.11 39.42 -9.93
N VAL A 498 -2.70 40.32 -10.84
CA VAL A 498 -3.49 40.64 -12.03
C VAL A 498 -3.68 39.41 -12.93
N LEU A 499 -2.61 38.64 -13.17
CA LEU A 499 -2.67 37.42 -13.98
C LEU A 499 -3.62 36.40 -13.35
N ILE A 500 -3.56 36.19 -12.04
CA ILE A 500 -4.47 35.29 -11.32
C ILE A 500 -5.91 35.79 -11.40
N ASN A 501 -6.17 37.09 -11.19
CA ASN A 501 -7.52 37.66 -11.30
C ASN A 501 -8.08 37.53 -12.73
N LEU A 502 -7.24 37.63 -13.77
CA LEU A 502 -7.66 37.42 -15.15
C LEU A 502 -8.17 35.99 -15.42
N LEU A 503 -7.78 35.00 -14.60
CA LEU A 503 -8.25 33.62 -14.70
C LEU A 503 -9.74 33.46 -14.31
N GLU A 504 -10.26 34.38 -13.50
CA GLU A 504 -11.65 34.39 -13.04
C GLU A 504 -12.61 35.09 -14.01
N THR A 505 -12.09 35.77 -15.04
CA THR A 505 -12.90 36.46 -16.05
C THR A 505 -13.75 35.48 -16.89
N ASP A 506 -14.73 35.94 -17.65
CA ASP A 506 -15.44 35.06 -18.61
C ASP A 506 -14.73 34.95 -19.97
N GLU A 507 -13.74 35.81 -20.23
CA GLU A 507 -13.07 35.91 -21.53
C GLU A 507 -11.97 34.84 -21.67
N VAL A 508 -12.24 33.84 -22.51
CA VAL A 508 -11.36 32.69 -22.75
C VAL A 508 -9.97 33.13 -23.24
N LYS A 509 -9.87 34.17 -24.08
CA LYS A 509 -8.57 34.64 -24.58
C LYS A 509 -7.70 35.25 -23.47
N CYS A 510 -8.32 35.94 -22.51
CA CYS A 510 -7.62 36.49 -21.34
C CYS A 510 -7.09 35.36 -20.44
N LYS A 511 -7.91 34.34 -20.18
CA LYS A 511 -7.47 33.15 -19.42
C LYS A 511 -6.30 32.44 -20.09
N ILE A 512 -6.40 32.20 -21.40
CA ILE A 512 -5.32 31.54 -22.17
C ILE A 512 -4.03 32.38 -22.11
N GLY A 513 -4.12 33.69 -22.34
CA GLY A 513 -2.95 34.56 -22.30
C GLY A 513 -2.30 34.58 -20.91
N SER A 514 -3.11 34.67 -19.86
CA SER A 514 -2.63 34.64 -18.48
C SER A 514 -1.98 33.31 -18.10
N LEU A 515 -2.63 32.17 -18.39
CA LEU A 515 -2.07 30.85 -18.09
C LEU A 515 -0.77 30.57 -18.85
N LYS A 516 -0.62 31.06 -20.10
CA LYS A 516 0.64 30.92 -20.84
C LYS A 516 1.81 31.60 -20.13
N ILE A 517 1.58 32.82 -19.64
CA ILE A 517 2.59 33.57 -18.89
C ILE A 517 2.87 32.88 -17.56
N LEU A 518 1.82 32.54 -16.79
CA LEU A 518 1.94 31.85 -15.50
C LEU A 518 2.69 30.53 -15.62
N LYS A 519 2.44 29.75 -16.69
CA LYS A 519 3.18 28.52 -16.97
C LYS A 519 4.68 28.77 -17.07
N GLU A 520 5.11 29.72 -17.90
CA GLU A 520 6.53 29.98 -18.14
C GLU A 520 7.25 30.48 -16.87
N ILE A 521 6.63 31.37 -16.10
CA ILE A 521 7.25 31.93 -14.89
C ILE A 521 7.16 30.99 -13.66
N SER A 522 6.27 30.00 -13.68
CA SER A 522 6.09 29.02 -12.57
C SER A 522 7.25 28.02 -12.42
N HIS A 523 8.22 28.02 -13.34
CA HIS A 523 9.48 27.29 -13.15
C HIS A 523 10.34 27.86 -12.01
N ASN A 524 10.14 29.13 -11.64
CA ASN A 524 10.82 29.78 -10.52
C ASN A 524 10.20 29.40 -9.15
N PRO A 525 10.99 28.91 -8.17
CA PRO A 525 10.49 28.51 -6.84
C PRO A 525 9.75 29.60 -6.06
N GLN A 526 10.24 30.85 -6.08
CA GLN A 526 9.61 31.95 -5.35
C GLN A 526 8.25 32.31 -5.97
N ILE A 527 8.14 32.28 -7.30
CA ILE A 527 6.88 32.52 -8.00
C ILE A 527 5.86 31.43 -7.67
N ARG A 528 6.26 30.16 -7.59
CA ARG A 528 5.36 29.07 -7.18
C ARG A 528 4.74 29.34 -5.82
N ARG A 529 5.54 29.73 -4.83
CA ARG A 529 5.08 30.07 -3.48
C ARG A 529 4.07 31.22 -3.52
N ASN A 530 4.39 32.30 -4.24
CA ASN A 530 3.50 33.45 -4.40
C ASN A 530 2.17 33.09 -5.11
N ILE A 531 2.18 32.24 -6.13
CA ILE A 531 0.95 31.76 -6.79
C ILE A 531 0.05 31.03 -5.78
N VAL A 532 0.63 30.23 -4.88
CA VAL A 532 -0.14 29.55 -3.82
C VAL A 532 -0.67 30.55 -2.79
N ASP A 533 0.13 31.52 -2.36
CA ASP A 533 -0.27 32.54 -1.39
C ASP A 533 -1.39 33.45 -1.90
N LEU A 534 -1.39 33.75 -3.20
CA LEU A 534 -2.44 34.52 -3.88
C LEU A 534 -3.69 33.70 -4.22
N GLY A 535 -3.75 32.41 -3.84
CA GLY A 535 -4.92 31.56 -4.11
C GLY A 535 -5.09 31.17 -5.57
N GLY A 536 -4.01 31.17 -6.37
CA GLY A 536 -4.07 30.84 -7.79
C GLY A 536 -4.37 29.36 -8.10
N LEU A 537 -3.92 28.43 -7.24
CA LEU A 537 -4.15 26.98 -7.43
C LEU A 537 -5.65 26.59 -7.43
N PRO A 538 -6.48 27.02 -6.47
CA PRO A 538 -7.93 26.80 -6.50
C PRO A 538 -8.59 27.23 -7.82
N ILE A 539 -8.20 28.40 -8.34
CA ILE A 539 -8.74 28.93 -9.60
C ILE A 539 -8.32 28.05 -10.78
N MET A 540 -7.06 27.64 -10.84
CA MET A 540 -6.58 26.71 -11.88
C MET A 540 -7.28 25.35 -11.81
N VAL A 541 -7.54 24.83 -10.60
CA VAL A 541 -8.29 23.58 -10.40
C VAL A 541 -9.74 23.71 -10.89
N ASN A 542 -10.37 24.88 -10.75
CA ASN A 542 -11.70 25.13 -11.31
C ASN A 542 -11.67 25.23 -12.84
N ILE A 543 -10.60 25.75 -13.43
CA ILE A 543 -10.44 25.82 -14.89
C ILE A 543 -10.38 24.43 -15.54
N LEU A 544 -9.99 23.37 -14.82
CA LEU A 544 -9.95 22.01 -15.34
C LEU A 544 -11.34 21.49 -15.81
N ASP A 545 -12.43 22.06 -15.29
CA ASP A 545 -13.80 21.73 -15.69
C ASP A 545 -14.26 22.49 -16.96
N SER A 546 -13.45 23.42 -17.47
CA SER A 546 -13.78 24.23 -18.65
C SER A 546 -13.97 23.37 -19.90
N PRO A 547 -14.94 23.68 -20.80
CA PRO A 547 -15.10 22.95 -22.06
C PRO A 547 -13.91 23.17 -23.03
N HIS A 548 -13.05 24.17 -22.78
CA HIS A 548 -11.94 24.49 -23.67
C HIS A 548 -10.69 23.65 -23.36
N LYS A 549 -10.35 22.73 -24.28
CA LYS A 549 -9.15 21.86 -24.19
C LYS A 549 -7.86 22.65 -23.91
N SER A 550 -7.66 23.80 -24.57
CA SER A 550 -6.47 24.64 -24.36
C SER A 550 -6.35 25.18 -22.94
N LEU A 551 -7.47 25.52 -22.29
CA LEU A 551 -7.49 25.96 -20.90
C LEU A 551 -7.16 24.80 -19.96
N LYS A 552 -7.73 23.61 -20.20
CA LYS A 552 -7.41 22.41 -19.43
C LYS A 552 -5.93 22.08 -19.47
N CYS A 553 -5.33 22.05 -20.67
CA CYS A 553 -3.89 21.80 -20.86
C CYS A 553 -3.03 22.80 -20.10
N LEU A 554 -3.26 24.11 -20.33
CA LEU A 554 -2.45 25.16 -19.70
C LEU A 554 -2.61 25.20 -18.18
N ALA A 555 -3.83 24.97 -17.68
CA ALA A 555 -4.07 24.89 -16.23
C ALA A 555 -3.36 23.68 -15.62
N ALA A 556 -3.46 22.50 -16.25
CA ALA A 556 -2.79 21.29 -15.78
C ALA A 556 -1.25 21.43 -15.83
N GLU A 557 -0.67 21.98 -16.90
CA GLU A 557 0.78 22.25 -16.98
C GLU A 557 1.24 23.24 -15.91
N THR A 558 0.48 24.31 -15.67
CA THR A 558 0.81 25.29 -14.62
C THR A 558 0.70 24.67 -13.23
N ILE A 559 -0.33 23.83 -12.99
CA ILE A 559 -0.46 23.06 -11.74
C ILE A 559 0.74 22.11 -11.57
N ALA A 560 1.18 21.41 -12.62
CA ALA A 560 2.34 20.52 -12.57
C ALA A 560 3.61 21.27 -12.12
N ASN A 561 3.84 22.45 -12.70
CA ASN A 561 4.97 23.28 -12.33
C ASN A 561 4.86 23.76 -10.87
N VAL A 562 3.69 24.24 -10.43
CA VAL A 562 3.49 24.78 -9.07
C VAL A 562 3.50 23.67 -8.00
N ALA A 563 3.03 22.46 -8.31
CA ALA A 563 2.87 21.34 -7.37
C ALA A 563 4.18 20.60 -7.01
N LYS A 564 5.34 21.27 -7.09
CA LYS A 564 6.65 20.69 -6.75
C LYS A 564 6.97 20.64 -5.26
N PHE A 565 6.21 21.31 -4.40
CA PHE A 565 6.41 21.35 -2.94
C PHE A 565 5.14 20.98 -2.15
N LYS A 566 5.30 20.61 -0.87
CA LYS A 566 4.25 19.96 -0.04
C LYS A 566 2.97 20.79 0.09
N ARG A 567 3.08 22.09 0.37
CA ARG A 567 1.91 22.98 0.54
C ARG A 567 1.09 23.11 -0.76
N ALA A 568 1.74 23.25 -1.92
CA ALA A 568 1.03 23.27 -3.21
C ALA A 568 0.27 21.96 -3.47
N ARG A 569 0.92 20.81 -3.27
CA ARG A 569 0.29 19.48 -3.42
C ARG A 569 -0.95 19.32 -2.52
N ARG A 570 -0.88 19.81 -1.28
CA ARG A 570 -2.00 19.82 -0.33
C ARG A 570 -3.17 20.68 -0.84
N VAL A 571 -2.89 21.88 -1.34
CA VAL A 571 -3.93 22.80 -1.86
C VAL A 571 -4.65 22.20 -3.07
N VAL A 572 -3.91 21.58 -4.01
CA VAL A 572 -4.52 20.88 -5.16
C VAL A 572 -5.48 19.79 -4.69
N ARG A 573 -5.07 18.97 -3.72
CA ARG A 573 -5.91 17.89 -3.16
C ARG A 573 -7.16 18.43 -2.45
N GLN A 574 -7.01 19.45 -1.59
CA GLN A 574 -8.13 20.01 -0.82
C GLN A 574 -9.24 20.59 -1.71
N HIS A 575 -8.89 21.12 -2.88
CA HIS A 575 -9.85 21.68 -3.83
C HIS A 575 -10.37 20.64 -4.85
N GLY A 576 -10.18 19.35 -4.60
CA GLY A 576 -10.65 18.26 -5.48
C GLY A 576 -9.87 18.13 -6.79
N GLY A 577 -8.69 18.76 -6.89
CA GLY A 577 -7.89 18.78 -8.11
C GLY A 577 -7.42 17.41 -8.56
N ILE A 578 -7.14 16.48 -7.64
CA ILE A 578 -6.72 15.11 -8.00
C ILE A 578 -7.81 14.39 -8.80
N THR A 579 -9.07 14.44 -8.35
CA THR A 579 -10.19 13.81 -9.06
C THR A 579 -10.38 14.41 -10.45
N LYS A 580 -10.30 15.74 -10.57
CA LYS A 580 -10.41 16.44 -11.86
C LYS A 580 -9.27 16.08 -12.81
N LEU A 581 -8.04 16.03 -12.30
CA LEU A 581 -6.87 15.63 -13.09
C LEU A 581 -6.95 14.17 -13.55
N VAL A 582 -7.46 13.26 -12.71
CA VAL A 582 -7.73 11.87 -13.11
C VAL A 582 -8.79 11.80 -14.20
N ALA A 583 -9.85 12.63 -14.12
CA ALA A 583 -10.86 12.71 -15.19
C ALA A 583 -10.28 13.19 -16.53
N LEU A 584 -9.20 13.98 -16.54
CA LEU A 584 -8.51 14.38 -17.78
C LEU A 584 -7.80 13.23 -18.49
N LEU A 585 -7.54 12.11 -17.80
CA LEU A 585 -6.93 10.91 -18.39
C LEU A 585 -7.93 10.10 -19.23
N ASP A 586 -9.22 10.37 -19.10
CA ASP A 586 -10.25 9.63 -19.82
C ASP A 586 -10.45 10.15 -21.25
N CYS A 587 -9.66 9.62 -22.19
CA CYS A 587 -9.79 9.95 -23.62
C CYS A 587 -10.91 9.18 -24.35
N ALA A 588 -11.82 8.49 -23.67
CA ALA A 588 -12.80 7.64 -24.32
C ALA A 588 -14.02 8.42 -24.83
N HIS A 589 -13.95 8.97 -26.05
CA HIS A 589 -15.15 9.22 -26.86
C HIS A 589 -14.90 8.94 -28.36
N ASP A 590 -15.76 8.07 -28.92
CA ASP A 590 -16.10 7.86 -30.33
C ASP A 590 -15.10 7.15 -31.27
N SER A 591 -14.80 5.87 -31.03
CA SER A 591 -14.30 4.95 -32.09
C SER A 591 -15.40 4.42 -33.03
N THR A 592 -16.60 5.00 -33.02
CA THR A 592 -17.74 4.61 -33.88
C THR A 592 -18.06 5.60 -35.00
N LYS A 593 -17.22 6.61 -35.25
CA LYS A 593 -17.35 7.48 -36.45
C LYS A 593 -16.18 7.27 -37.41
N PRO A 594 -16.44 7.06 -38.72
CA PRO A 594 -15.37 6.83 -39.67
C PRO A 594 -14.58 8.11 -39.94
N ALA A 595 -13.27 7.97 -39.88
CA ALA A 595 -12.25 8.72 -40.61
C ALA A 595 -12.63 10.13 -41.11
N GLN A 596 -12.57 11.11 -40.21
CA GLN A 596 -12.24 12.50 -40.59
C GLN A 596 -11.62 13.24 -39.39
N SER A 597 -10.33 13.58 -39.56
CA SER A 597 -9.54 14.60 -38.83
C SER A 597 -8.56 14.12 -37.74
N SER A 598 -7.32 13.83 -38.19
CA SER A 598 -6.13 13.57 -37.36
C SER A 598 -5.75 14.67 -36.35
N LEU A 599 -6.36 15.86 -36.43
CA LEU A 599 -6.11 16.98 -35.51
C LEU A 599 -6.96 16.93 -34.24
N TYR A 600 -8.10 16.23 -34.23
CA TYR A 600 -8.96 16.14 -33.05
C TYR A 600 -8.45 15.10 -32.05
N GLU A 601 -8.01 13.94 -32.54
CA GLU A 601 -7.36 12.89 -31.73
C GLU A 601 -6.09 13.42 -31.04
N ALA A 602 -5.25 14.18 -31.76
CA ALA A 602 -4.02 14.77 -31.22
C ALA A 602 -4.28 15.75 -30.05
N ARG A 603 -5.43 16.45 -30.03
CA ARG A 603 -5.76 17.41 -28.97
C ARG A 603 -6.30 16.75 -27.70
N ASP A 604 -6.95 15.60 -27.81
CA ASP A 604 -7.40 14.84 -26.63
C ASP A 604 -6.25 14.10 -25.96
N VAL A 605 -5.32 13.59 -26.77
CA VAL A 605 -4.03 13.05 -26.31
C VAL A 605 -3.25 14.11 -25.51
N GLU A 606 -3.21 15.34 -25.98
CA GLU A 606 -2.50 16.43 -25.30
C GLU A 606 -3.12 16.81 -23.95
N VAL A 607 -4.46 16.78 -23.83
CA VAL A 607 -5.16 17.03 -22.55
C VAL A 607 -4.79 15.96 -21.53
N ALA A 608 -4.82 14.68 -21.93
CA ALA A 608 -4.43 13.58 -21.04
C ALA A 608 -2.94 13.63 -20.67
N ARG A 609 -2.05 14.00 -21.60
CA ARG A 609 -0.63 14.22 -21.32
C ARG A 609 -0.43 15.28 -20.23
N CYS A 610 -1.10 16.43 -20.37
CA CYS A 610 -1.02 17.51 -19.38
C CYS A 610 -1.59 17.09 -18.02
N GLY A 611 -2.72 16.36 -18.02
CA GLY A 611 -3.31 15.79 -16.81
C GLY A 611 -2.36 14.81 -16.11
N ALA A 612 -1.73 13.91 -16.85
CA ALA A 612 -0.75 12.97 -16.33
C ALA A 612 0.48 13.69 -15.75
N LEU A 613 0.97 14.74 -16.42
CA LEU A 613 2.11 15.54 -15.93
C LEU A 613 1.82 16.22 -14.58
N ALA A 614 0.60 16.75 -14.42
CA ALA A 614 0.16 17.33 -13.16
C ALA A 614 0.00 16.27 -12.06
N LEU A 615 -0.53 15.10 -12.41
CA LEU A 615 -0.66 13.97 -11.48
C LEU A 615 0.71 13.47 -11.02
N TRP A 616 1.69 13.37 -11.91
CA TRP A 616 3.06 12.97 -11.55
C TRP A 616 3.66 13.92 -10.51
N SER A 617 3.53 15.23 -10.70
CA SER A 617 4.00 16.21 -9.71
C SER A 617 3.25 16.07 -8.37
N CYS A 618 1.95 15.77 -8.43
CA CYS A 618 1.13 15.58 -7.25
C CYS A 618 1.40 14.24 -6.52
N SER A 619 1.81 13.18 -7.23
CA SER A 619 1.97 11.82 -6.70
C SER A 619 3.18 11.65 -5.79
N LYS A 620 4.07 12.64 -5.71
CA LYS A 620 5.18 12.65 -4.74
C LYS A 620 4.72 12.65 -3.28
N SER A 621 3.49 13.05 -2.98
CA SER A 621 2.93 12.97 -1.62
C SER A 621 2.13 11.70 -1.38
N HIS A 622 2.39 11.00 -0.29
CA HIS A 622 1.67 9.79 0.12
C HIS A 622 0.13 10.00 0.13
N THR A 623 -0.36 11.10 0.69
CA THR A 623 -1.82 11.39 0.73
C THR A 623 -2.43 11.62 -0.64
N ASN A 624 -1.66 12.18 -1.57
CA ASN A 624 -2.10 12.39 -2.95
C ASN A 624 -2.07 11.11 -3.75
N LYS A 625 -1.09 10.22 -3.54
CA LYS A 625 -1.12 8.86 -4.09
C LYS A 625 -2.48 8.29 -3.78
N GLU A 626 -2.85 8.14 -2.50
CA GLU A 626 -4.12 7.51 -2.07
C GLU A 626 -5.36 8.13 -2.73
N ALA A 627 -5.37 9.46 -2.90
CA ALA A 627 -6.42 10.16 -3.62
C ALA A 627 -6.51 9.75 -5.11
N ILE A 628 -5.37 9.56 -5.79
CA ILE A 628 -5.31 9.09 -7.19
C ILE A 628 -5.91 7.68 -7.32
N ARG A 629 -5.63 6.77 -6.37
CA ARG A 629 -6.19 5.41 -6.39
C ARG A 629 -7.69 5.41 -6.14
N LYS A 630 -8.16 6.16 -5.14
CA LYS A 630 -9.60 6.31 -4.86
C LYS A 630 -10.36 6.91 -6.04
N ALA A 631 -9.72 7.82 -6.79
CA ALA A 631 -10.29 8.41 -8.00
C ALA A 631 -10.27 7.48 -9.23
N GLY A 632 -9.71 6.27 -9.13
CA GLY A 632 -9.63 5.33 -10.26
C GLY A 632 -8.54 5.68 -11.28
N GLY A 633 -7.46 6.35 -10.86
CA GLY A 633 -6.38 6.76 -11.77
C GLY A 633 -5.59 5.59 -12.37
N ILE A 634 -5.39 4.49 -11.65
CA ILE A 634 -4.52 3.37 -12.07
C ILE A 634 -5.05 2.69 -13.36
N PRO A 635 -6.33 2.29 -13.46
CA PRO A 635 -6.86 1.73 -14.70
C PRO A 635 -6.74 2.67 -15.91
N LEU A 636 -6.91 3.98 -15.70
CA LEU A 636 -6.77 4.98 -16.77
C LEU A 636 -5.31 5.11 -17.22
N LEU A 637 -4.37 5.18 -16.28
CA LEU A 637 -2.93 5.17 -16.58
C LEU A 637 -2.51 3.89 -17.30
N ALA A 638 -3.01 2.72 -16.87
CA ALA A 638 -2.77 1.44 -17.52
C ALA A 638 -3.28 1.40 -18.97
N ARG A 639 -4.41 2.06 -19.24
CA ARG A 639 -4.94 2.21 -20.60
C ARG A 639 -4.09 3.13 -21.46
N LEU A 640 -3.64 4.27 -20.90
CA LEU A 640 -2.78 5.22 -21.62
C LEU A 640 -1.40 4.63 -21.95
N LEU A 641 -0.89 3.68 -21.16
CA LEU A 641 0.35 2.94 -21.46
C LEU A 641 0.29 2.12 -22.77
N LYS A 642 -0.91 1.85 -23.29
CA LYS A 642 -1.09 1.12 -24.56
C LYS A 642 -0.97 2.02 -25.80
N THR A 643 -0.85 3.33 -25.60
CA THR A 643 -0.71 4.29 -26.70
C THR A 643 0.73 4.31 -27.24
N SER A 644 0.90 4.67 -28.51
CA SER A 644 2.22 4.76 -29.15
C SER A 644 2.92 6.12 -28.95
N HIS A 645 2.36 7.03 -28.16
CA HIS A 645 2.86 8.40 -28.02
C HIS A 645 3.85 8.52 -26.86
N GLU A 646 5.15 8.48 -27.15
CA GLU A 646 6.22 8.51 -26.12
C GLU A 646 6.12 9.70 -25.15
N ASN A 647 5.80 10.90 -25.66
CA ASN A 647 5.64 12.11 -24.84
C ASN A 647 4.51 12.00 -23.79
N MET A 648 3.53 11.13 -24.01
CA MET A 648 2.49 10.80 -23.05
C MET A 648 2.92 9.70 -22.08
N LEU A 649 3.69 8.72 -22.57
CA LEU A 649 4.15 7.60 -21.76
C LEU A 649 5.05 8.07 -20.61
N ILE A 650 5.91 9.06 -20.82
CA ILE A 650 6.81 9.59 -19.79
C ILE A 650 6.05 10.02 -18.52
N PRO A 651 5.10 10.98 -18.55
CA PRO A 651 4.39 11.38 -17.33
C PRO A 651 3.46 10.28 -16.77
N VAL A 652 2.97 9.37 -17.61
CA VAL A 652 2.15 8.22 -17.17
C VAL A 652 3.01 7.25 -16.36
N VAL A 653 4.16 6.83 -16.89
CA VAL A 653 5.10 5.95 -16.20
C VAL A 653 5.69 6.65 -14.98
N GLY A 654 6.03 7.93 -15.06
CA GLY A 654 6.48 8.73 -13.92
C GLY A 654 5.47 8.73 -12.76
N THR A 655 4.18 8.91 -13.06
CA THR A 655 3.12 8.80 -12.04
C THR A 655 3.06 7.40 -11.43
N LEU A 656 3.16 6.35 -12.26
CA LEU A 656 3.13 4.96 -11.81
C LEU A 656 4.35 4.60 -10.95
N GLN A 657 5.55 5.11 -11.31
CA GLN A 657 6.78 4.98 -10.53
C GLN A 657 6.60 5.55 -9.12
N GLU A 658 6.12 6.79 -9.00
CA GLU A 658 5.94 7.44 -7.70
C GLU A 658 4.93 6.68 -6.84
N CYS A 659 3.89 6.14 -7.49
CA CYS A 659 2.87 5.35 -6.83
C CYS A 659 3.37 3.95 -6.41
N ALA A 660 4.27 3.33 -7.17
CA ALA A 660 4.78 1.97 -6.92
C ALA A 660 5.60 1.82 -5.63
N SER A 661 6.04 2.93 -5.03
CA SER A 661 6.68 2.92 -3.72
C SER A 661 5.77 2.39 -2.59
N GLU A 662 4.44 2.40 -2.79
CA GLU A 662 3.46 1.91 -1.82
C GLU A 662 2.96 0.49 -2.17
N GLU A 663 2.85 -0.40 -1.17
CA GLU A 663 2.44 -1.80 -1.36
C GLU A 663 1.04 -1.95 -2.01
N ASN A 664 0.07 -1.14 -1.55
CA ASN A 664 -1.29 -1.16 -2.09
C ASN A 664 -1.34 -0.79 -3.60
N TYR A 665 -0.39 0.01 -4.07
CA TYR A 665 -0.30 0.39 -5.48
C TYR A 665 0.34 -0.69 -6.31
N ARG A 666 1.39 -1.34 -5.79
CA ARG A 666 1.98 -2.51 -6.45
C ARG A 666 0.93 -3.58 -6.72
N ALA A 667 0.03 -3.83 -5.76
CA ALA A 667 -1.11 -4.74 -5.96
C ALA A 667 -2.02 -4.33 -7.14
N ALA A 668 -2.36 -3.05 -7.25
CA ALA A 668 -3.19 -2.53 -8.35
C ALA A 668 -2.47 -2.53 -9.71
N ILE A 669 -1.18 -2.17 -9.74
CA ILE A 669 -0.32 -2.21 -10.93
C ILE A 669 -0.25 -3.65 -11.48
N LYS A 670 -0.14 -4.64 -10.59
CA LYS A 670 -0.17 -6.07 -10.96
C LYS A 670 -1.53 -6.47 -11.54
N ALA A 671 -2.63 -6.09 -10.90
CA ALA A 671 -3.98 -6.43 -11.36
C ALA A 671 -4.29 -5.91 -12.78
N GLU A 672 -3.78 -4.73 -13.12
CA GLU A 672 -3.97 -4.08 -14.43
C GLU A 672 -2.96 -4.52 -15.52
N ARG A 673 -2.13 -5.54 -15.26
CA ARG A 673 -1.09 -6.05 -16.18
C ARG A 673 -0.14 -4.96 -16.71
N ILE A 674 0.14 -3.96 -15.89
CA ILE A 674 0.98 -2.81 -16.27
C ILE A 674 2.43 -3.24 -16.53
N ILE A 675 2.93 -4.25 -15.80
CA ILE A 675 4.30 -4.76 -15.90
C ILE A 675 4.67 -5.17 -17.33
N GLU A 676 3.74 -5.76 -18.09
CA GLU A 676 3.95 -6.13 -19.50
C GLU A 676 4.29 -4.91 -20.36
N ASN A 677 3.57 -3.79 -20.16
CA ASN A 677 3.79 -2.57 -20.94
C ASN A 677 5.08 -1.85 -20.53
N LEU A 678 5.41 -1.85 -19.23
CA LEU A 678 6.69 -1.32 -18.76
C LEU A 678 7.86 -2.07 -19.39
N VAL A 679 7.79 -3.40 -19.43
CA VAL A 679 8.81 -4.25 -20.05
C VAL A 679 8.94 -3.98 -21.56
N LYS A 680 7.84 -3.82 -22.28
CA LYS A 680 7.88 -3.48 -23.71
C LYS A 680 8.57 -2.14 -23.95
N ASN A 681 8.25 -1.14 -23.14
CA ASN A 681 8.81 0.22 -23.27
C ASN A 681 10.28 0.33 -22.86
N LEU A 682 10.89 -0.67 -22.20
CA LEU A 682 12.34 -0.71 -21.99
C LEU A 682 13.13 -0.80 -23.32
N SER A 683 12.50 -1.25 -24.40
CA SER A 683 13.12 -1.34 -25.72
C SER A 683 12.90 -0.08 -26.58
N SER A 684 12.33 1.01 -26.03
CA SER A 684 12.13 2.26 -26.76
C SER A 684 13.45 2.95 -27.10
N GLU A 685 13.48 3.83 -28.11
CA GLU A 685 14.67 4.64 -28.42
C GLU A 685 14.84 5.82 -27.42
N ASN A 686 13.77 6.18 -26.72
CA ASN A 686 13.76 7.30 -25.78
C ASN A 686 14.37 6.94 -24.42
N GLU A 687 15.54 7.53 -24.11
CA GLU A 687 16.28 7.25 -22.87
C GLU A 687 15.49 7.61 -21.60
N GLN A 688 14.74 8.72 -21.62
CA GLN A 688 13.95 9.15 -20.47
C GLN A 688 12.80 8.17 -20.18
N LEU A 689 12.16 7.63 -21.24
CA LEU A 689 11.14 6.61 -21.07
C LEU A 689 11.73 5.30 -20.52
N GLN A 690 12.91 4.89 -21.00
CA GLN A 690 13.63 3.71 -20.50
C GLN A 690 13.94 3.86 -19.00
N GLU A 691 14.44 5.02 -18.58
CA GLU A 691 14.75 5.34 -17.19
C GLU A 691 13.50 5.19 -16.29
N HIS A 692 12.40 5.86 -16.63
CA HIS A 692 11.17 5.77 -15.83
C HIS A 692 10.58 4.36 -15.81
N CYS A 693 10.67 3.61 -16.91
CA CYS A 693 10.23 2.21 -16.94
C CYS A 693 11.09 1.33 -16.03
N ALA A 694 12.42 1.49 -16.07
CA ALA A 694 13.33 0.77 -15.20
C ALA A 694 13.11 1.13 -13.73
N MET A 695 12.93 2.41 -13.41
CA MET A 695 12.64 2.87 -12.04
C MET A 695 11.30 2.36 -11.53
N ALA A 696 10.24 2.34 -12.37
CA ALA A 696 8.96 1.73 -12.01
C ALA A 696 9.11 0.22 -11.71
N ILE A 697 9.90 -0.49 -12.51
CA ILE A 697 10.20 -1.91 -12.27
C ILE A 697 10.99 -2.09 -10.97
N TYR A 698 12.00 -1.26 -10.72
CA TYR A 698 12.76 -1.26 -9.46
C TYR A 698 11.85 -1.17 -8.24
N GLN A 699 10.93 -0.20 -8.23
CA GLN A 699 9.97 0.00 -7.15
C GLN A 699 8.98 -1.18 -7.02
N CYS A 700 8.51 -1.75 -8.14
CA CYS A 700 7.55 -2.86 -8.11
C CYS A 700 8.17 -4.23 -7.80
N ALA A 701 9.48 -4.41 -8.05
CA ALA A 701 10.18 -5.69 -7.97
C ALA A 701 10.50 -6.15 -6.52
N GLU A 702 10.07 -5.38 -5.52
CA GLU A 702 10.03 -5.85 -4.12
C GLU A 702 9.14 -7.09 -3.98
N ASP A 703 8.05 -7.15 -4.74
CA ASP A 703 7.12 -8.28 -4.76
C ASP A 703 7.67 -9.44 -5.60
N LYS A 704 7.59 -10.67 -5.08
CA LYS A 704 8.02 -11.90 -5.79
C LYS A 704 7.31 -12.06 -7.14
N GLU A 705 6.00 -11.85 -7.17
CA GLU A 705 5.20 -11.97 -8.38
C GLU A 705 5.63 -10.99 -9.48
N THR A 706 6.00 -9.76 -9.14
CA THR A 706 6.49 -8.79 -10.12
C THR A 706 7.78 -9.28 -10.77
N ARG A 707 8.71 -9.83 -9.98
CA ARG A 707 9.96 -10.41 -10.50
C ARG A 707 9.70 -11.53 -11.50
N ASP A 708 8.70 -12.37 -11.22
CA ASP A 708 8.27 -13.43 -12.13
C ASP A 708 7.62 -12.88 -13.41
N LEU A 709 6.78 -11.85 -13.30
CA LEU A 709 6.16 -11.20 -14.45
C LEU A 709 7.19 -10.52 -15.35
N VAL A 710 8.17 -9.80 -14.79
CA VAL A 710 9.26 -9.18 -15.56
C VAL A 710 10.03 -10.24 -16.36
N ARG A 711 10.31 -11.39 -15.75
CA ARG A 711 10.93 -12.53 -16.45
C ARG A 711 10.02 -13.13 -17.52
N LEU A 712 8.76 -13.39 -17.20
CA LEU A 712 7.80 -14.01 -18.12
C LEU A 712 7.56 -13.16 -19.37
N HIS A 713 7.54 -11.84 -19.22
CA HIS A 713 7.40 -10.90 -20.34
C HIS A 713 8.72 -10.57 -21.04
N GLY A 714 9.83 -11.20 -20.66
CA GLY A 714 11.13 -11.06 -21.34
C GLY A 714 11.91 -9.79 -21.01
N GLY A 715 11.59 -9.10 -19.90
CA GLY A 715 12.20 -7.81 -19.54
C GLY A 715 13.64 -7.87 -19.03
N LEU A 716 14.11 -9.04 -18.61
CA LEU A 716 15.48 -9.21 -18.10
C LEU A 716 16.55 -8.97 -19.18
N LYS A 717 16.28 -9.33 -20.45
CA LYS A 717 17.21 -9.13 -21.55
C LYS A 717 17.37 -7.65 -21.93
N PRO A 718 16.29 -6.85 -22.11
CA PRO A 718 16.38 -5.41 -22.23
C PRO A 718 17.17 -4.76 -21.09
N LEU A 719 16.86 -5.10 -19.83
CA LEU A 719 17.60 -4.57 -18.68
C LEU A 719 19.11 -4.84 -18.78
N ALA A 720 19.50 -6.09 -19.08
CA ALA A 720 20.90 -6.46 -19.27
C ALA A 720 21.57 -5.69 -20.42
N SER A 721 20.85 -5.46 -21.53
CA SER A 721 21.38 -4.72 -22.68
C SER A 721 21.60 -3.23 -22.40
N LEU A 722 20.74 -2.62 -21.57
CA LEU A 722 20.81 -1.20 -21.21
C LEU A 722 22.04 -0.86 -20.34
N LEU A 723 22.62 -1.85 -19.65
CA LEU A 723 23.86 -1.68 -18.87
C LEU A 723 25.07 -1.26 -19.72
N ASN A 724 25.05 -1.53 -21.03
CA ASN A 724 26.20 -1.24 -21.90
C ASN A 724 26.37 0.25 -22.23
N ASN A 725 25.33 1.07 -22.05
CA ASN A 725 25.42 2.52 -22.23
C ASN A 725 25.49 3.19 -20.85
N THR A 726 26.63 3.83 -20.57
CA THR A 726 26.96 4.39 -19.25
C THR A 726 27.00 5.92 -19.22
N ASP A 727 26.59 6.57 -20.32
CA ASP A 727 26.64 8.02 -20.47
C ASP A 727 25.61 8.70 -19.56
N ASN A 728 24.38 8.18 -19.55
CA ASN A 728 23.30 8.67 -18.70
C ASN A 728 23.31 7.98 -17.33
N LYS A 729 23.74 8.71 -16.29
CA LYS A 729 23.90 8.20 -14.92
C LYS A 729 22.58 7.92 -14.21
N GLU A 730 21.54 8.73 -14.43
CA GLU A 730 20.21 8.56 -13.84
C GLU A 730 19.55 7.29 -14.38
N ARG A 731 19.58 7.10 -15.70
CA ARG A 731 19.13 5.87 -16.35
C ARG A 731 19.91 4.65 -15.88
N LEU A 732 21.22 4.77 -15.74
CA LEU A 732 22.06 3.67 -15.24
C LEU A 732 21.69 3.28 -13.80
N ALA A 733 21.43 4.26 -12.93
CA ALA A 733 20.98 4.02 -11.56
C ALA A 733 19.62 3.28 -11.55
N ALA A 734 18.66 3.71 -12.36
CA ALA A 734 17.36 3.06 -12.49
C ALA A 734 17.47 1.61 -13.00
N VAL A 735 18.26 1.37 -14.06
CA VAL A 735 18.47 0.04 -14.64
C VAL A 735 19.17 -0.91 -13.67
N THR A 736 20.26 -0.46 -13.04
CA THR A 736 21.00 -1.27 -12.06
C THR A 736 20.14 -1.58 -10.84
N GLY A 737 19.30 -0.64 -10.38
CA GLY A 737 18.32 -0.87 -9.33
C GLY A 737 17.30 -1.95 -9.71
N ALA A 738 16.72 -1.84 -10.91
CA ALA A 738 15.77 -2.82 -11.42
C ALA A 738 16.39 -4.23 -11.51
N ILE A 739 17.64 -4.33 -11.95
CA ILE A 739 18.39 -5.59 -11.99
C ILE A 739 18.61 -6.12 -10.57
N TRP A 740 19.05 -5.28 -9.63
CA TRP A 740 19.25 -5.68 -8.25
C TRP A 740 17.99 -6.30 -7.64
N LYS A 741 16.85 -5.60 -7.70
CA LYS A 741 15.60 -6.12 -7.14
C LYS A 741 15.15 -7.38 -7.87
N CYS A 742 15.31 -7.45 -9.20
CA CYS A 742 15.02 -8.67 -9.95
C CYS A 742 15.93 -9.85 -9.55
N SER A 743 17.19 -9.61 -9.18
CA SER A 743 18.17 -10.63 -8.76
C SER A 743 17.86 -11.29 -7.42
N ILE A 744 16.88 -10.81 -6.66
CA ILE A 744 16.40 -11.51 -5.45
C ILE A 744 15.77 -12.88 -5.82
N SER A 745 15.29 -13.05 -7.06
CA SER A 745 14.83 -14.36 -7.56
C SER A 745 15.97 -15.15 -8.18
N LYS A 746 16.16 -16.40 -7.72
CA LYS A 746 17.14 -17.36 -8.24
C LYS A 746 16.96 -17.65 -9.74
N GLU A 747 15.72 -17.73 -10.20
CA GLU A 747 15.37 -17.95 -11.61
C GLU A 747 15.80 -16.76 -12.47
N ASN A 748 15.61 -15.54 -11.98
CA ASN A 748 16.02 -14.32 -12.67
C ASN A 748 17.55 -14.19 -12.74
N VAL A 749 18.24 -14.51 -11.63
CA VAL A 749 19.71 -14.55 -11.58
C VAL A 749 20.28 -15.49 -12.64
N THR A 750 19.66 -16.66 -12.83
CA THR A 750 20.06 -17.61 -13.87
C THR A 750 19.95 -16.99 -15.27
N LYS A 751 18.88 -16.24 -15.54
CA LYS A 751 18.72 -15.52 -16.82
C LYS A 751 19.69 -14.36 -16.98
N PHE A 752 19.96 -13.58 -15.94
CA PHE A 752 20.97 -12.53 -15.98
C PHE A 752 22.38 -13.08 -16.28
N ARG A 753 22.71 -14.25 -15.75
CA ARG A 753 23.94 -14.98 -16.13
C ARG A 753 23.94 -15.34 -17.62
N GLU A 754 22.86 -15.91 -18.15
CA GLU A 754 22.76 -16.23 -19.59
C GLU A 754 22.96 -14.99 -20.49
N TYR A 755 22.52 -13.82 -20.02
CA TYR A 755 22.66 -12.54 -20.73
C TYR A 755 23.98 -11.81 -20.44
N LYS A 756 24.93 -12.43 -19.74
CA LYS A 756 26.22 -11.86 -19.35
C LYS A 756 26.12 -10.55 -18.55
N ALA A 757 25.02 -10.35 -17.84
CA ALA A 757 24.80 -9.13 -17.06
C ALA A 757 25.75 -9.05 -15.86
N ILE A 758 26.19 -10.19 -15.32
CA ILE A 758 27.09 -10.25 -14.16
C ILE A 758 28.46 -9.67 -14.53
N GLU A 759 29.00 -10.04 -15.69
CA GLU A 759 30.26 -9.52 -16.22
C GLU A 759 30.19 -8.01 -16.45
N THR A 760 29.09 -7.52 -17.01
CA THR A 760 28.87 -6.08 -17.18
C THR A 760 28.76 -5.35 -15.84
N LEU A 761 28.05 -5.91 -14.85
CA LEU A 761 27.97 -5.34 -13.50
C LEU A 761 29.34 -5.27 -12.82
N VAL A 762 30.20 -6.28 -12.99
CA VAL A 762 31.58 -6.23 -12.48
C VAL A 762 32.37 -5.07 -13.11
N GLY A 763 32.17 -4.81 -14.41
CA GLY A 763 32.76 -3.67 -15.10
C GLY A 763 32.29 -2.29 -14.61
N LEU A 764 31.14 -2.23 -13.91
CA LEU A 764 30.57 -1.00 -13.36
C LEU A 764 30.95 -0.74 -11.90
N LEU A 765 31.81 -1.57 -11.30
CA LEU A 765 32.25 -1.42 -9.90
C LEU A 765 33.21 -0.24 -9.68
N THR A 766 33.77 0.33 -10.74
CA THR A 766 34.72 1.44 -10.69
C THR A 766 34.21 2.65 -11.46
N ASP A 767 34.63 3.86 -11.06
CA ASP A 767 34.35 5.12 -11.76
C ASP A 767 32.85 5.42 -11.97
N GLN A 768 31.99 5.01 -11.03
CA GLN A 768 30.55 5.31 -11.03
C GLN A 768 30.13 6.10 -9.79
N PRO A 769 29.04 6.90 -9.88
CA PRO A 769 28.48 7.58 -8.71
C PRO A 769 27.98 6.56 -7.67
N GLU A 770 27.97 6.96 -6.40
CA GLU A 770 27.63 6.06 -5.29
C GLU A 770 26.23 5.44 -5.43
N GLU A 771 25.25 6.18 -5.97
CA GLU A 771 23.89 5.66 -6.21
C GLU A 771 23.89 4.43 -7.16
N VAL A 772 24.68 4.50 -8.24
CA VAL A 772 24.85 3.38 -9.16
C VAL A 772 25.60 2.24 -8.46
N LEU A 773 26.67 2.55 -7.71
CA LEU A 773 27.45 1.54 -7.00
C LEU A 773 26.62 0.79 -5.96
N VAL A 774 25.73 1.47 -5.23
CA VAL A 774 24.81 0.85 -4.27
C VAL A 774 23.99 -0.24 -4.96
N ASN A 775 23.42 0.07 -6.12
CA ASN A 775 22.60 -0.85 -6.89
C ASN A 775 23.41 -1.98 -7.54
N VAL A 776 24.56 -1.66 -8.15
CA VAL A 776 25.45 -2.65 -8.78
C VAL A 776 25.94 -3.68 -7.77
N VAL A 777 26.45 -3.21 -6.62
CA VAL A 777 26.96 -4.10 -5.56
C VAL A 777 25.81 -4.91 -4.94
N GLY A 778 24.64 -4.29 -4.75
CA GLY A 778 23.44 -4.99 -4.31
C GLY A 778 23.08 -6.14 -5.26
N ALA A 779 23.05 -5.88 -6.57
CA ALA A 779 22.77 -6.89 -7.58
C ALA A 779 23.79 -8.04 -7.56
N LEU A 780 25.08 -7.71 -7.46
CA LEU A 780 26.14 -8.70 -7.38
C LEU A 780 26.04 -9.54 -6.10
N GLY A 781 25.68 -8.94 -4.96
CA GLY A 781 25.49 -9.65 -3.70
C GLY A 781 24.37 -10.70 -3.76
N GLU A 782 23.26 -10.39 -4.44
CA GLU A 782 22.19 -11.36 -4.71
C GLU A 782 22.63 -12.43 -5.71
N CYS A 783 23.31 -12.04 -6.79
CA CYS A 783 23.83 -12.98 -7.79
C CYS A 783 24.84 -13.97 -7.18
N CYS A 784 25.71 -13.53 -6.27
CA CYS A 784 26.75 -14.34 -5.62
C CYS A 784 26.21 -15.35 -4.59
N GLN A 785 24.90 -15.40 -4.32
CA GLN A 785 24.32 -16.50 -3.55
C GLN A 785 24.47 -17.84 -4.27
N GLU A 786 24.54 -17.83 -5.61
CA GLU A 786 24.76 -19.01 -6.46
C GLU A 786 26.27 -19.24 -6.71
N HIS A 787 26.69 -20.51 -6.67
CA HIS A 787 28.10 -20.89 -6.81
C HIS A 787 28.72 -20.47 -8.16
N GLU A 788 28.03 -20.71 -9.27
CA GLU A 788 28.54 -20.40 -10.61
C GLU A 788 28.82 -18.90 -10.79
N ASN A 789 28.01 -18.06 -10.15
CA ASN A 789 28.13 -16.61 -10.27
C ASN A 789 29.31 -16.07 -9.45
N ARG A 790 29.61 -16.68 -8.28
CA ARG A 790 30.83 -16.38 -7.52
C ARG A 790 32.07 -16.58 -8.37
N VAL A 791 32.12 -17.73 -9.07
CA VAL A 791 33.21 -18.06 -9.99
C VAL A 791 33.34 -17.04 -11.13
N ILE A 792 32.22 -16.56 -11.69
CA ILE A 792 32.22 -15.53 -12.73
C ILE A 792 32.78 -14.21 -12.18
N VAL A 793 32.25 -13.73 -11.05
CA VAL A 793 32.71 -12.47 -10.42
C VAL A 793 34.21 -12.54 -10.11
N ARG A 794 34.70 -13.67 -9.60
CA ARG A 794 36.13 -13.91 -9.38
C ARG A 794 36.94 -13.87 -10.67
N LYS A 795 36.53 -14.60 -11.72
CA LYS A 795 37.23 -14.66 -13.01
C LYS A 795 37.28 -13.30 -13.72
N CYS A 796 36.26 -12.46 -13.52
CA CYS A 796 36.21 -11.09 -14.02
C CYS A 796 36.99 -10.09 -13.16
N GLY A 797 37.64 -10.53 -12.07
CA GLY A 797 38.42 -9.64 -11.19
C GLY A 797 37.58 -8.77 -10.24
N GLY A 798 36.30 -9.07 -10.06
CA GLY A 798 35.36 -8.24 -9.29
C GLY A 798 35.60 -8.22 -7.77
N ILE A 799 36.36 -9.18 -7.22
CA ILE A 799 36.65 -9.24 -5.78
C ILE A 799 37.48 -8.03 -5.32
N GLN A 800 38.45 -7.59 -6.12
CA GLN A 800 39.31 -6.46 -5.75
C GLN A 800 38.51 -5.13 -5.64
N PRO A 801 37.71 -4.72 -6.64
CA PRO A 801 36.85 -3.55 -6.50
C PRO A 801 35.90 -3.65 -5.30
N LEU A 802 35.29 -4.83 -5.05
CA LEU A 802 34.41 -5.01 -3.90
C LEU A 802 35.14 -4.79 -2.56
N VAL A 803 36.35 -5.32 -2.40
CA VAL A 803 37.14 -5.09 -1.18
C VAL A 803 37.54 -3.61 -1.04
N ASN A 804 37.90 -2.94 -2.14
CA ASN A 804 38.25 -1.51 -2.11
C ASN A 804 37.08 -0.63 -1.63
N LEU A 805 35.84 -1.00 -1.94
CA LEU A 805 34.65 -0.26 -1.52
C LEU A 805 34.34 -0.38 -0.01
N LEU A 806 34.99 -1.29 0.74
CA LEU A 806 34.83 -1.41 2.20
C LEU A 806 35.39 -0.21 2.98
N VAL A 807 36.19 0.64 2.34
CA VAL A 807 36.80 1.84 2.95
C VAL A 807 35.89 3.08 2.81
N GLY A 808 34.76 2.96 2.11
CA GLY A 808 33.83 4.06 1.87
C GLY A 808 33.14 4.59 3.14
N ILE A 809 32.44 5.71 3.00
CA ILE A 809 31.65 6.35 4.08
C ILE A 809 30.14 6.18 3.90
N ASN A 810 29.69 5.90 2.66
CA ASN A 810 28.28 5.71 2.35
C ASN A 810 27.73 4.43 3.00
N GLN A 811 26.80 4.59 3.93
CA GLN A 811 26.27 3.50 4.75
C GLN A 811 25.50 2.45 3.92
N ALA A 812 24.67 2.90 2.98
CA ALA A 812 23.90 2.00 2.12
C ALA A 812 24.83 1.17 1.22
N LEU A 813 25.88 1.80 0.69
CA LEU A 813 26.89 1.12 -0.10
C LEU A 813 27.65 0.10 0.75
N LEU A 814 28.12 0.48 1.94
CA LEU A 814 28.83 -0.43 2.85
C LEU A 814 27.99 -1.66 3.23
N VAL A 815 26.69 -1.50 3.47
CA VAL A 815 25.79 -2.63 3.76
C VAL A 815 25.76 -3.60 2.57
N ASN A 816 25.66 -3.09 1.34
CA ASN A 816 25.65 -3.95 0.15
C ASN A 816 27.02 -4.58 -0.12
N VAL A 817 28.11 -3.83 0.03
CA VAL A 817 29.48 -4.31 -0.17
C VAL A 817 29.82 -5.43 0.81
N THR A 818 29.53 -5.26 2.10
CA THR A 818 29.74 -6.29 3.11
C THR A 818 28.98 -7.57 2.79
N LYS A 819 27.71 -7.47 2.37
CA LYS A 819 26.91 -8.62 1.92
C LYS A 819 27.53 -9.30 0.69
N ALA A 820 27.95 -8.54 -0.32
CA ALA A 820 28.55 -9.08 -1.53
C ALA A 820 29.90 -9.77 -1.26
N VAL A 821 30.78 -9.15 -0.47
CA VAL A 821 32.06 -9.75 -0.05
C VAL A 821 31.81 -11.02 0.76
N GLY A 822 30.87 -11.00 1.71
CA GLY A 822 30.49 -12.19 2.48
C GLY A 822 29.93 -13.30 1.61
N ALA A 823 29.09 -12.99 0.62
CA ALA A 823 28.58 -13.97 -0.33
C ALA A 823 29.71 -14.61 -1.15
N CYS A 824 30.67 -13.82 -1.62
CA CYS A 824 31.86 -14.30 -2.32
C CYS A 824 32.78 -15.16 -1.44
N ALA A 825 32.91 -14.84 -0.15
CA ALA A 825 33.76 -15.57 0.81
C ALA A 825 33.36 -17.04 1.04
N VAL A 826 32.17 -17.45 0.62
CA VAL A 826 31.74 -18.85 0.66
C VAL A 826 32.54 -19.72 -0.33
N GLU A 827 33.04 -19.15 -1.44
CA GLU A 827 33.94 -19.87 -2.35
C GLU A 827 35.38 -19.77 -1.81
N PRO A 828 36.06 -20.90 -1.51
CA PRO A 828 37.40 -20.89 -0.93
C PRO A 828 38.45 -20.11 -1.73
N GLU A 829 38.41 -20.16 -3.06
CA GLU A 829 39.31 -19.39 -3.93
C GLU A 829 39.07 -17.89 -3.86
N SER A 830 37.80 -17.47 -3.77
CA SER A 830 37.45 -16.07 -3.55
C SER A 830 37.88 -15.62 -2.16
N MET A 831 37.73 -16.47 -1.15
CA MET A 831 38.16 -16.18 0.21
C MET A 831 39.67 -15.97 0.32
N MET A 832 40.49 -16.79 -0.37
CA MET A 832 41.94 -16.58 -0.45
C MET A 832 42.31 -15.21 -1.05
N ILE A 833 41.54 -14.72 -2.02
CA ILE A 833 41.74 -13.40 -2.60
C ILE A 833 41.33 -12.32 -1.59
N ILE A 834 40.16 -12.46 -0.96
CA ILE A 834 39.67 -11.52 0.07
C ILE A 834 40.70 -11.36 1.20
N ASP A 835 41.28 -12.46 1.67
CA ASP A 835 42.30 -12.46 2.71
C ASP A 835 43.58 -11.73 2.28
N ARG A 836 44.11 -12.03 1.08
CA ARG A 836 45.28 -11.34 0.51
C ARG A 836 45.09 -9.84 0.33
N LEU A 837 43.84 -9.38 0.24
CA LEU A 837 43.48 -7.98 0.08
C LEU A 837 43.11 -7.29 1.40
N ASP A 838 43.44 -7.91 2.55
CA ASP A 838 43.07 -7.43 3.89
C ASP A 838 41.54 -7.28 4.09
N GLY A 839 40.72 -7.95 3.28
CA GLY A 839 39.26 -7.79 3.29
C GLY A 839 38.63 -8.15 4.63
N VAL A 840 39.12 -9.21 5.29
CA VAL A 840 38.65 -9.61 6.64
C VAL A 840 38.95 -8.55 7.68
N ARG A 841 40.16 -7.95 7.62
CA ARG A 841 40.57 -6.86 8.51
C ARG A 841 39.70 -5.62 8.31
N LEU A 842 39.35 -5.29 7.06
CA LEU A 842 38.44 -4.19 6.72
C LEU A 842 37.02 -4.45 7.23
N LEU A 843 36.49 -5.66 7.07
CA LEU A 843 35.21 -6.06 7.65
C LEU A 843 35.21 -5.91 9.18
N TRP A 844 36.31 -6.29 9.84
CA TRP A 844 36.47 -6.11 11.29
C TRP A 844 36.48 -4.63 11.70
N SER A 845 37.07 -3.76 10.88
CA SER A 845 37.05 -2.31 11.12
C SER A 845 35.62 -1.75 11.07
N LEU A 846 34.77 -2.26 10.16
CA LEU A 846 33.38 -1.83 10.02
C LEU A 846 32.50 -2.17 11.23
N LEU A 847 32.90 -3.11 12.09
CA LEU A 847 32.24 -3.37 13.37
C LEU A 847 32.26 -2.16 14.32
N LYS A 848 33.20 -1.21 14.12
CA LYS A 848 33.31 0.04 14.86
C LYS A 848 32.43 1.16 14.29
N ASN A 849 31.82 0.98 13.12
CA ASN A 849 30.98 1.99 12.47
C ASN A 849 29.77 2.34 13.36
N PRO A 850 29.35 3.61 13.50
CA PRO A 850 28.20 3.96 14.35
C PRO A 850 26.87 3.36 13.87
N HIS A 851 26.72 3.09 12.57
CA HIS A 851 25.45 2.63 12.00
C HIS A 851 25.20 1.13 12.27
N PRO A 852 24.06 0.76 12.87
CA PRO A 852 23.80 -0.62 13.27
C PRO A 852 23.74 -1.58 12.07
N ASP A 853 23.18 -1.17 10.94
CA ASP A 853 23.06 -2.07 9.78
C ASP A 853 24.42 -2.42 9.18
N VAL A 854 25.38 -1.47 9.21
CA VAL A 854 26.76 -1.72 8.77
C VAL A 854 27.45 -2.69 9.72
N LYS A 855 27.27 -2.54 11.04
CA LYS A 855 27.79 -3.50 12.02
C LYS A 855 27.20 -4.90 11.81
N ALA A 856 25.89 -4.99 11.62
CA ALA A 856 25.20 -6.25 11.45
C ALA A 856 25.62 -6.96 10.16
N SER A 857 25.73 -6.22 9.04
CA SER A 857 26.16 -6.78 7.77
C SER A 857 27.63 -7.16 7.75
N ALA A 858 28.50 -6.39 8.40
CA ALA A 858 29.91 -6.73 8.59
C ALA A 858 30.09 -7.99 9.46
N ALA A 859 29.41 -8.07 10.61
CA ALA A 859 29.44 -9.26 11.47
C ALA A 859 28.92 -10.51 10.74
N TRP A 860 27.87 -10.36 9.93
CA TRP A 860 27.35 -11.44 9.10
C TRP A 860 28.37 -11.88 8.05
N ALA A 861 29.02 -10.95 7.35
CA ALA A 861 30.02 -11.22 6.33
C ALA A 861 31.27 -11.94 6.88
N LEU A 862 31.61 -11.72 8.16
CA LEU A 862 32.70 -12.44 8.83
C LEU A 862 32.43 -13.94 8.97
N CYS A 863 31.17 -14.38 9.03
CA CYS A 863 30.83 -15.80 9.21
C CYS A 863 31.43 -16.68 8.10
N PRO A 864 31.10 -16.48 6.80
CA PRO A 864 31.71 -17.26 5.72
C PRO A 864 33.21 -17.01 5.58
N CYS A 865 33.71 -15.82 5.92
CA CYS A 865 35.15 -15.54 5.90
C CYS A 865 35.93 -16.42 6.88
N ILE A 866 35.43 -16.54 8.12
CA ILE A 866 36.06 -17.36 9.17
C ILE A 866 35.88 -18.84 8.86
N GLU A 867 34.71 -19.25 8.36
CA GLU A 867 34.42 -20.65 8.06
C GLU A 867 35.29 -21.22 6.92
N ASN A 868 35.64 -20.41 5.93
CA ASN A 868 36.39 -20.85 4.75
C ASN A 868 37.86 -20.38 4.73
N ALA A 869 38.33 -19.73 5.79
CA ALA A 869 39.75 -19.38 5.94
C ALA A 869 40.60 -20.61 6.29
N LYS A 870 41.81 -20.71 5.73
CA LYS A 870 42.73 -21.83 6.00
C LYS A 870 43.20 -21.85 7.46
N ASP A 871 43.54 -20.69 8.01
CA ASP A 871 44.07 -20.51 9.36
C ASP A 871 43.18 -19.56 10.17
N ALA A 872 41.86 -19.87 10.19
CA ALA A 872 40.83 -19.00 10.77
C ALA A 872 41.11 -18.61 12.23
N GLY A 873 41.62 -19.54 13.05
CA GLY A 873 41.99 -19.31 14.44
C GLY A 873 43.04 -18.21 14.58
N GLU A 874 44.17 -18.38 13.91
CA GLU A 874 45.29 -17.42 13.93
C GLU A 874 44.89 -16.07 13.31
N MET A 875 44.17 -16.10 12.19
CA MET A 875 43.65 -14.91 11.52
C MET A 875 42.84 -14.03 12.48
N VAL A 876 41.86 -14.61 13.18
CA VAL A 876 41.02 -13.87 14.14
C VAL A 876 41.85 -13.33 15.30
N ARG A 877 42.82 -14.09 15.82
CA ARG A 877 43.72 -13.65 16.91
C ARG A 877 44.69 -12.55 16.48
N SER A 878 45.03 -12.47 15.20
CA SER A 878 45.91 -11.43 14.65
C SER A 878 45.31 -10.02 14.77
N PHE A 879 43.98 -9.91 14.88
CA PHE A 879 43.29 -8.64 15.06
C PHE A 879 43.32 -8.22 16.53
N VAL A 880 44.30 -7.38 16.89
CA VAL A 880 44.47 -6.85 18.25
C VAL A 880 43.19 -6.17 18.74
N GLY A 881 42.65 -6.65 19.87
CA GLY A 881 41.38 -6.17 20.45
C GLY A 881 40.12 -6.57 19.66
N GLY A 882 40.26 -7.39 18.62
CA GLY A 882 39.15 -7.81 17.75
C GLY A 882 38.15 -8.72 18.47
N LEU A 883 38.63 -9.67 19.25
CA LEU A 883 37.81 -10.56 20.07
C LEU A 883 37.10 -9.81 21.21
N GLU A 884 37.78 -8.84 21.83
CA GLU A 884 37.15 -7.96 22.82
C GLU A 884 36.03 -7.13 22.18
N LEU A 885 36.28 -6.55 20.99
CA LEU A 885 35.30 -5.75 20.26
C LEU A 885 34.03 -6.55 19.95
N ILE A 886 34.16 -7.78 19.43
CA ILE A 886 33.00 -8.58 19.06
C ILE A 886 32.16 -8.99 20.28
N VAL A 887 32.82 -9.31 21.40
CA VAL A 887 32.13 -9.59 22.68
C VAL A 887 31.44 -8.33 23.21
N ASN A 888 32.07 -7.16 23.12
CA ASN A 888 31.47 -5.89 23.52
C ASN A 888 30.23 -5.50 22.70
N LEU A 889 30.13 -5.93 21.44
CA LEU A 889 28.93 -5.69 20.62
C LEU A 889 27.68 -6.44 21.10
N LEU A 890 27.81 -7.45 21.97
CA LEU A 890 26.68 -8.09 22.65
C LEU A 890 25.93 -7.13 23.61
N LYS A 891 26.48 -5.95 23.87
CA LYS A 891 25.84 -4.86 24.64
C LYS A 891 24.95 -3.95 23.77
N SER A 892 24.86 -4.20 22.46
CA SER A 892 24.04 -3.41 21.53
C SER A 892 22.54 -3.54 21.81
N ASP A 893 21.78 -2.46 21.62
CA ASP A 893 20.31 -2.48 21.70
C ASP A 893 19.64 -2.98 20.40
N ASN A 894 20.40 -3.05 19.30
CA ASN A 894 19.87 -3.49 18.01
C ASN A 894 19.91 -5.03 17.89
N LYS A 895 18.73 -5.65 17.78
CA LYS A 895 18.53 -7.10 17.72
C LYS A 895 19.18 -7.76 16.50
N GLU A 896 19.28 -7.06 15.37
CA GLU A 896 19.91 -7.56 14.15
C GLU A 896 21.44 -7.59 14.32
N VAL A 897 22.03 -6.55 14.92
CA VAL A 897 23.45 -6.56 15.31
C VAL A 897 23.73 -7.72 16.26
N LEU A 898 22.91 -7.90 17.29
CA LEU A 898 23.08 -9.00 18.25
C LEU A 898 23.00 -10.37 17.56
N ALA A 899 22.06 -10.56 16.63
CA ALA A 899 21.90 -11.82 15.90
C ALA A 899 23.13 -12.14 15.04
N SER A 900 23.62 -11.17 14.26
CA SER A 900 24.82 -11.33 13.44
C SER A 900 26.09 -11.53 14.28
N VAL A 901 26.21 -10.83 15.40
CA VAL A 901 27.35 -10.99 16.33
C VAL A 901 27.32 -12.37 16.98
N CYS A 902 26.15 -12.89 17.37
CA CYS A 902 26.04 -14.26 17.86
C CYS A 902 26.46 -15.28 16.79
N ALA A 903 26.04 -15.11 15.53
CA ALA A 903 26.46 -15.96 14.42
C ALA A 903 27.99 -15.92 14.18
N ALA A 904 28.59 -14.75 14.27
CA ALA A 904 30.04 -14.59 14.16
C ALA A 904 30.76 -15.27 15.34
N ILE A 905 30.28 -15.10 16.58
CA ILE A 905 30.82 -15.77 17.77
C ILE A 905 30.74 -17.29 17.63
N THR A 906 29.64 -17.84 17.12
CA THR A 906 29.51 -19.29 16.85
C THR A 906 30.65 -19.80 15.97
N ASN A 907 31.01 -19.06 14.91
CA ASN A 907 32.09 -19.44 14.00
C ASN A 907 33.47 -19.24 14.63
N ILE A 908 33.69 -18.15 15.36
CA ILE A 908 34.94 -17.89 16.10
C ILE A 908 35.20 -18.97 17.15
N ALA A 909 34.15 -19.40 17.86
CA ALA A 909 34.21 -20.40 18.92
C ALA A 909 34.46 -21.84 18.42
N LYS A 910 34.54 -22.07 17.10
CA LYS A 910 34.99 -23.36 16.54
C LYS A 910 36.47 -23.62 16.88
N ASP A 911 37.27 -22.57 17.02
CA ASP A 911 38.66 -22.65 17.45
C ASP A 911 38.78 -22.57 18.99
N GLN A 912 39.56 -23.46 19.59
CA GLN A 912 39.63 -23.58 21.05
C GLN A 912 40.35 -22.40 21.71
N GLU A 913 41.39 -21.85 21.08
CA GLU A 913 42.13 -20.71 21.63
C GLU A 913 41.29 -19.44 21.56
N ASN A 914 40.58 -19.23 20.46
CA ASN A 914 39.60 -18.16 20.33
C ASN A 914 38.50 -18.27 21.39
N LEU A 915 37.97 -19.47 21.59
CA LEU A 915 36.93 -19.74 22.58
C LEU A 915 37.42 -19.42 24.01
N ALA A 916 38.68 -19.73 24.33
CA ALA A 916 39.30 -19.34 25.59
C ALA A 916 39.31 -17.81 25.77
N VAL A 917 39.81 -17.09 24.77
CA VAL A 917 39.97 -15.63 24.84
C VAL A 917 38.62 -14.91 24.93
N ILE A 918 37.60 -15.31 24.16
CA ILE A 918 36.26 -14.69 24.28
C ILE A 918 35.59 -15.02 25.62
N THR A 919 35.91 -16.18 26.22
CA THR A 919 35.47 -16.54 27.57
C THR A 919 36.05 -15.57 28.60
N ASP A 920 37.35 -15.30 28.52
CA ASP A 920 38.04 -14.34 29.40
C ASP A 920 37.50 -12.92 29.25
N HIS A 921 37.05 -12.53 28.05
CA HIS A 921 36.37 -11.26 27.79
C HIS A 921 34.91 -11.21 28.28
N GLY A 922 34.38 -12.29 28.88
CA GLY A 922 33.06 -12.31 29.50
C GLY A 922 31.91 -12.57 28.52
N VAL A 923 32.12 -13.40 27.49
CA VAL A 923 31.05 -13.79 26.56
C VAL A 923 29.86 -14.48 27.25
N VAL A 924 30.12 -15.32 28.26
CA VAL A 924 29.10 -16.13 28.98
C VAL A 924 28.04 -15.26 29.66
N PRO A 925 28.38 -14.29 30.54
CA PRO A 925 27.37 -13.43 31.18
C PRO A 925 26.63 -12.56 30.16
N LEU A 926 27.29 -12.11 29.09
CA LEU A 926 26.66 -11.29 28.06
C LEU A 926 25.64 -12.08 27.24
N LEU A 927 25.98 -13.28 26.75
CA LEU A 927 25.02 -14.15 26.06
C LEU A 927 23.85 -14.56 26.97
N SER A 928 24.13 -14.87 28.24
CA SER A 928 23.10 -15.22 29.23
C SER A 928 22.09 -14.09 29.43
N LYS A 929 22.54 -12.84 29.47
CA LYS A 929 21.67 -11.66 29.58
C LYS A 929 20.71 -11.51 28.39
N LEU A 930 21.13 -11.95 27.20
CA LEU A 930 20.33 -11.88 25.97
C LEU A 930 19.29 -13.00 25.85
N ALA A 931 19.36 -14.05 26.70
CA ALA A 931 18.52 -15.24 26.61
C ALA A 931 17.02 -14.96 26.82
N ASN A 932 16.65 -13.80 27.35
CA ASN A 932 15.25 -13.40 27.48
C ASN A 932 14.81 -12.50 26.32
N THR A 933 14.79 -13.05 25.10
CA THR A 933 14.33 -12.34 23.89
C THR A 933 13.14 -13.03 23.21
N ASN A 934 12.39 -12.26 22.41
CA ASN A 934 11.26 -12.73 21.60
C ASN A 934 11.55 -12.73 20.09
N ASN A 935 12.73 -12.30 19.65
CA ASN A 935 13.09 -12.30 18.23
C ASN A 935 13.67 -13.65 17.83
N ASN A 936 12.98 -14.40 16.96
CA ASN A 936 13.39 -15.76 16.56
C ASN A 936 14.76 -15.83 15.88
N LYS A 937 15.14 -14.82 15.07
CA LYS A 937 16.47 -14.77 14.45
C LYS A 937 17.57 -14.67 15.49
N LEU A 938 17.39 -13.79 16.49
CA LEU A 938 18.30 -13.71 17.62
C LEU A 938 18.28 -14.99 18.45
N ARG A 939 17.11 -15.58 18.73
CA ARG A 939 17.00 -16.84 19.49
C ARG A 939 17.81 -17.96 18.84
N HIS A 940 17.70 -18.10 17.52
CA HIS A 940 18.42 -19.11 16.75
C HIS A 940 19.94 -18.96 16.91
N HIS A 941 20.51 -17.81 16.54
CA HIS A 941 21.96 -17.61 16.61
C HIS A 941 22.50 -17.53 18.03
N LEU A 942 21.72 -17.01 18.98
CA LEU A 942 22.09 -16.98 20.40
C LEU A 942 22.19 -18.39 20.98
N ALA A 943 21.22 -19.26 20.70
CA ALA A 943 21.27 -20.65 21.16
C ALA A 943 22.47 -21.39 20.56
N GLU A 944 22.78 -21.17 19.28
CA GLU A 944 23.94 -21.75 18.62
C GLU A 944 25.27 -21.27 19.25
N ALA A 945 25.37 -19.97 19.54
CA ALA A 945 26.54 -19.39 20.21
C ALA A 945 26.72 -19.97 21.63
N ILE A 946 25.65 -20.10 22.41
CA ILE A 946 25.68 -20.74 23.74
C ILE A 946 26.12 -22.20 23.63
N SER A 947 25.55 -22.95 22.67
CA SER A 947 25.91 -24.35 22.41
C SER A 947 27.41 -24.52 22.19
N ARG A 948 28.02 -23.70 21.32
CA ARG A 948 29.47 -23.72 21.08
C ARG A 948 30.27 -23.30 22.30
N CYS A 949 29.85 -22.24 22.99
CA CYS A 949 30.58 -21.73 24.16
C CYS A 949 30.58 -22.72 25.34
N CYS A 950 29.61 -23.63 25.43
CA CYS A 950 29.54 -24.67 26.48
C CYS A 950 30.66 -25.72 26.38
N MET A 951 31.32 -25.83 25.22
CA MET A 951 32.40 -26.79 24.98
C MET A 951 33.72 -26.41 25.68
N TRP A 952 33.79 -25.26 26.36
CA TRP A 952 35.00 -24.78 27.03
C TRP A 952 34.89 -24.77 28.56
N GLY A 953 35.85 -25.44 29.21
CA GLY A 953 36.09 -25.35 30.64
C GLY A 953 34.82 -25.46 31.50
N ARG A 954 34.58 -24.42 32.32
CA ARG A 954 33.42 -24.32 33.22
C ARG A 954 32.26 -23.51 32.63
N ASN A 955 32.28 -23.18 31.34
CA ASN A 955 31.26 -22.31 30.74
C ASN A 955 29.85 -22.87 30.89
N ARG A 956 29.68 -24.19 30.75
CA ARG A 956 28.38 -24.87 30.95
C ARG A 956 27.78 -24.60 32.33
N VAL A 957 28.62 -24.59 33.37
CA VAL A 957 28.21 -24.31 34.76
C VAL A 957 27.89 -22.83 34.90
N ALA A 958 28.76 -21.96 34.38
CA ALA A 958 28.56 -20.52 34.42
C ALA A 958 27.28 -20.06 33.69
N PHE A 959 26.91 -20.69 32.56
CA PHE A 959 25.62 -20.43 31.90
C PHE A 959 24.41 -20.79 32.79
N GLY A 960 24.54 -21.86 33.57
CA GLY A 960 23.58 -22.25 34.61
C GLY A 960 23.47 -21.21 35.72
N GLU A 961 24.60 -20.82 36.30
CA GLU A 961 24.70 -19.80 37.36
C GLU A 961 24.15 -18.43 36.91
N HIS A 962 24.36 -18.07 35.64
CA HIS A 962 23.79 -16.87 35.01
C HIS A 962 22.34 -17.03 34.53
N LYS A 963 21.67 -18.13 34.90
CA LYS A 963 20.24 -18.39 34.66
C LYS A 963 19.82 -18.39 33.18
N ALA A 964 20.70 -18.80 32.28
CA ALA A 964 20.41 -18.87 30.84
C ALA A 964 19.50 -20.06 30.46
N VAL A 965 19.51 -21.14 31.25
CA VAL A 965 18.84 -22.41 30.94
C VAL A 965 17.32 -22.28 30.86
N ALA A 966 16.68 -21.66 31.85
CA ALA A 966 15.22 -21.55 31.88
C ALA A 966 14.64 -20.74 30.70
N PRO A 967 15.21 -19.58 30.31
CA PRO A 967 14.82 -18.89 29.08
C PRO A 967 15.01 -19.74 27.81
N LEU A 968 16.10 -20.51 27.69
CA LEU A 968 16.32 -21.41 26.55
C LEU A 968 15.25 -22.51 26.46
N VAL A 969 14.84 -23.11 27.58
CA VAL A 969 13.72 -24.08 27.58
C VAL A 969 12.43 -23.46 27.02
N ARG A 970 12.19 -22.16 27.24
CA ARG A 970 11.03 -21.46 26.65
C ARG A 970 11.14 -21.31 25.13
N TYR A 971 12.33 -21.31 24.55
CA TYR A 971 12.50 -21.25 23.09
C TYR A 971 11.98 -22.51 22.40
N LEU A 972 11.92 -23.65 23.09
CA LEU A 972 11.31 -24.89 22.59
C LEU A 972 9.80 -24.77 22.34
N LYS A 973 9.15 -23.69 22.79
CA LYS A 973 7.74 -23.38 22.51
C LYS A 973 7.56 -22.51 21.26
N SER A 974 8.64 -22.21 20.53
CA SER A 974 8.57 -21.47 19.28
C SER A 974 7.85 -22.29 18.20
N ASN A 975 7.48 -21.64 17.10
CA ASN A 975 7.00 -22.33 15.90
C ASN A 975 8.11 -22.47 14.84
N ASP A 976 9.33 -22.04 15.16
CA ASP A 976 10.46 -21.98 14.22
C ASP A 976 11.39 -23.18 14.40
N THR A 977 11.52 -23.99 13.35
CA THR A 977 12.35 -25.21 13.31
C THR A 977 13.83 -24.91 13.55
N ASN A 978 14.37 -23.80 13.04
CA ASN A 978 15.78 -23.44 13.22
C ASN A 978 16.05 -23.04 14.67
N VAL A 979 15.08 -22.38 15.31
CA VAL A 979 15.15 -22.10 16.75
C VAL A 979 15.10 -23.40 17.55
N HIS A 980 14.25 -24.36 17.18
CA HIS A 980 14.20 -25.66 17.85
C HIS A 980 15.53 -26.41 17.75
N ARG A 981 16.09 -26.55 16.54
CA ARG A 981 17.37 -27.22 16.32
C ARG A 981 18.47 -26.61 17.17
N ALA A 982 18.68 -25.30 17.06
CA ALA A 982 19.73 -24.60 17.80
C ALA A 982 19.51 -24.66 19.32
N THR A 983 18.27 -24.53 19.78
CA THR A 983 17.93 -24.61 21.21
C THR A 983 18.16 -26.01 21.76
N ALA A 984 17.73 -27.06 21.05
CA ALA A 984 17.94 -28.44 21.47
C ALA A 984 19.43 -28.78 21.54
N GLN A 985 20.23 -28.31 20.57
CA GLN A 985 21.69 -28.45 20.61
C GLN A 985 22.30 -27.75 21.84
N ALA A 986 21.87 -26.52 22.13
CA ALA A 986 22.33 -25.79 23.31
C ALA A 986 21.97 -26.50 24.61
N LEU A 987 20.73 -26.96 24.75
CA LEU A 987 20.28 -27.70 25.93
C LEU A 987 20.99 -29.05 26.07
N TYR A 988 21.27 -29.74 24.97
CA TYR A 988 22.08 -30.96 25.00
C TYR A 988 23.47 -30.68 25.60
N GLN A 989 24.18 -29.66 25.13
CA GLN A 989 25.50 -29.28 25.68
C GLN A 989 25.43 -28.84 27.14
N LEU A 990 24.39 -28.08 27.52
CA LEU A 990 24.17 -27.64 28.90
C LEU A 990 23.80 -28.79 29.84
N SER A 991 23.11 -29.83 29.34
CA SER A 991 22.64 -30.98 30.12
C SER A 991 23.75 -31.94 30.56
N GLU A 992 24.98 -31.75 30.09
CA GLU A 992 26.12 -32.47 30.65
C GLU A 992 26.41 -32.08 32.11
N ASP A 993 25.91 -30.91 32.53
CA ASP A 993 25.94 -30.47 33.92
C ASP A 993 24.67 -30.86 34.69
N ALA A 994 24.84 -31.27 35.95
CA ALA A 994 23.75 -31.80 36.76
C ALA A 994 22.76 -30.72 37.21
N ASP A 995 23.22 -29.54 37.60
CA ASP A 995 22.37 -28.46 38.09
C ASP A 995 21.53 -27.86 36.94
N ASN A 996 22.12 -27.81 35.74
CA ASN A 996 21.40 -27.48 34.52
C ASN A 996 20.29 -28.48 34.20
N CYS A 997 20.53 -29.79 34.35
CA CYS A 997 19.49 -30.82 34.17
C CYS A 997 18.30 -30.63 35.12
N ILE A 998 18.57 -30.31 36.39
CA ILE A 998 17.53 -30.01 37.38
C ILE A 998 16.69 -28.83 36.91
N THR A 999 17.35 -27.73 36.53
CA THR A 999 16.68 -26.52 36.03
C THR A 999 15.83 -26.80 34.78
N MET A 1000 16.33 -27.62 33.85
CA MET A 1000 15.58 -28.03 32.66
C MET A 1000 14.33 -28.85 33.02
N HIS A 1001 14.46 -29.77 33.97
CA HIS A 1001 13.35 -30.60 34.43
C HIS A 1001 12.26 -29.76 35.11
N GLU A 1002 12.63 -28.84 36.00
CA GLU A 1002 11.72 -27.90 36.66
C GLU A 1002 10.94 -27.03 35.66
N ASN A 1003 11.56 -26.68 34.52
CA ASN A 1003 10.93 -25.91 33.45
C ASN A 1003 10.18 -26.79 32.42
N SER A 1004 9.91 -28.06 32.75
CA SER A 1004 9.16 -29.01 31.91
C SER A 1004 9.79 -29.28 30.53
N ALA A 1005 11.12 -29.19 30.41
CA ALA A 1005 11.82 -29.41 29.14
C ALA A 1005 11.58 -30.82 28.56
N VAL A 1006 11.47 -31.84 29.42
CA VAL A 1006 11.32 -33.25 28.99
C VAL A 1006 10.10 -33.46 28.11
N LYS A 1007 8.94 -32.86 28.46
CA LYS A 1007 7.72 -33.00 27.66
C LYS A 1007 7.89 -32.40 26.26
N LEU A 1008 8.49 -31.21 26.19
CA LEU A 1008 8.73 -30.50 24.93
C LEU A 1008 9.76 -31.24 24.06
N LEU A 1009 10.82 -31.76 24.66
CA LEU A 1009 11.85 -32.51 23.94
C LEU A 1009 11.34 -33.86 23.44
N LEU A 1010 10.45 -34.54 24.16
CA LEU A 1010 9.85 -35.81 23.72
C LEU A 1010 9.08 -35.64 22.40
N ASP A 1011 8.31 -34.56 22.28
CA ASP A 1011 7.61 -34.24 21.03
C ASP A 1011 8.62 -34.03 19.88
N MET A 1012 9.78 -33.44 20.17
CA MET A 1012 10.85 -33.16 19.19
C MET A 1012 11.67 -34.40 18.79
N VAL A 1013 11.68 -35.48 19.58
CA VAL A 1013 12.30 -36.77 19.17
C VAL A 1013 11.57 -37.36 17.96
N GLY A 1014 10.29 -37.04 17.78
CA GLY A 1014 9.50 -37.43 16.59
C GLY A 1014 9.72 -36.54 15.37
N SER A 1015 10.63 -35.55 15.44
CA SER A 1015 10.90 -34.63 14.34
C SER A 1015 11.52 -35.32 13.11
N PRO A 1016 11.19 -34.91 11.88
CA PRO A 1016 11.87 -35.37 10.67
C PRO A 1016 13.30 -34.81 10.52
N ASP A 1017 13.67 -33.81 11.33
CA ASP A 1017 15.00 -33.21 11.35
C ASP A 1017 15.94 -34.04 12.24
N GLN A 1018 16.93 -34.69 11.62
CA GLN A 1018 17.86 -35.60 12.28
C GLN A 1018 18.70 -34.91 13.36
N ASP A 1019 19.20 -33.70 13.11
CA ASP A 1019 20.03 -32.97 14.07
C ASP A 1019 19.22 -32.57 15.31
N LEU A 1020 17.97 -32.14 15.10
CA LEU A 1020 17.04 -31.84 16.18
C LEU A 1020 16.69 -33.11 16.97
N GLN A 1021 16.42 -34.22 16.29
CA GLN A 1021 16.12 -35.50 16.93
C GLN A 1021 17.28 -35.98 17.80
N GLU A 1022 18.51 -35.96 17.26
CA GLU A 1022 19.71 -36.39 17.99
C GLU A 1022 19.97 -35.52 19.21
N ALA A 1023 19.91 -34.20 19.06
CA ALA A 1023 20.10 -33.27 20.16
C ALA A 1023 19.01 -33.43 21.25
N ALA A 1024 17.75 -33.59 20.85
CA ALA A 1024 16.64 -33.79 21.80
C ALA A 1024 16.78 -35.12 22.56
N ALA A 1025 17.08 -36.21 21.85
CA ALA A 1025 17.31 -37.53 22.46
C ALA A 1025 18.53 -37.53 23.39
N GLY A 1026 19.63 -36.88 22.97
CA GLY A 1026 20.84 -36.71 23.77
C GLY A 1026 20.55 -35.95 25.07
N CYS A 1027 19.83 -34.83 24.99
CA CYS A 1027 19.45 -34.04 26.16
C CYS A 1027 18.57 -34.85 27.13
N ILE A 1028 17.57 -35.58 26.63
CA ILE A 1028 16.71 -36.45 27.47
C ILE A 1028 17.54 -37.56 28.12
N SER A 1029 18.48 -38.15 27.39
CA SER A 1029 19.36 -39.21 27.89
C SER A 1029 20.19 -38.72 29.08
N ASN A 1030 20.77 -37.53 28.99
CA ASN A 1030 21.52 -36.92 30.09
C ASN A 1030 20.64 -36.68 31.33
N ILE A 1031 19.44 -36.10 31.14
CA ILE A 1031 18.48 -35.89 32.23
C ILE A 1031 18.09 -37.22 32.89
N ARG A 1032 17.83 -38.27 32.10
CA ARG A 1032 17.46 -39.59 32.65
C ARG A 1032 18.62 -40.27 33.36
N ARG A 1033 19.86 -40.14 32.86
CA ARG A 1033 21.05 -40.67 33.54
C ARG A 1033 21.23 -40.04 34.92
N LEU A 1034 21.03 -38.73 35.05
CA LEU A 1034 21.07 -38.05 36.34
C LEU A 1034 19.99 -38.56 37.30
N ALA A 1035 18.76 -38.71 36.81
CA ALA A 1035 17.66 -39.28 37.60
C ALA A 1035 17.98 -40.71 38.07
N LEU A 1036 18.50 -41.56 37.19
CA LEU A 1036 18.91 -42.94 37.51
C LEU A 1036 20.06 -42.99 38.52
N ALA A 1037 21.06 -42.11 38.40
CA ALA A 1037 22.15 -42.01 39.36
C ALA A 1037 21.63 -41.62 40.75
N THR A 1038 20.67 -40.69 40.80
CA THR A 1038 20.01 -40.25 42.05
C THR A 1038 19.16 -41.36 42.66
N GLU A 1039 18.40 -42.10 41.83
CA GLU A 1039 17.64 -43.27 42.28
C GLU A 1039 18.57 -44.32 42.89
N LYS A 1040 19.67 -44.67 42.21
CA LYS A 1040 20.66 -45.64 42.73
C LYS A 1040 21.29 -45.19 44.03
N ALA A 1041 21.67 -43.92 44.14
CA ALA A 1041 22.25 -43.34 45.36
C ALA A 1041 21.29 -43.33 46.56
N ARG A 1042 19.97 -43.43 46.35
CA ARG A 1042 18.97 -43.55 47.44
C ARG A 1042 18.82 -44.98 47.96
N TYR A 1043 19.23 -45.99 47.19
CA TYR A 1043 19.11 -47.41 47.53
C TYR A 1043 20.45 -48.07 47.90
N THR A 1044 21.55 -47.33 47.82
CA THR A 1044 22.88 -47.64 48.38
C THR A 1044 23.10 -46.84 49.63
#